data_AF-A0A0H5RAU4-F1
#
_entry.id   AF-A0A0H5RAU4-F1
#
_cell.length_a   1.000
_cell.length_b   1.000
_cell.length_c   1.000
_cell.angle_alpha   90.00
_cell.angle_beta   90.00
_cell.angle_gamma   90.00
#
_symmetry.space_group_name_H-M   'P 1'
#
loop_
_entity.id
_entity.type
_entity.pdbx_description
1 polymer ?
#
loop_
_entity_poly.entity_id
_entity_poly.type
_entity_poly.pdbx_seq_one_letter_code
_entity_poly.pdbx_strand_id
1 'polypeptide(L)'
;MTIEIVAKTKGFVIPLRMVFAELPGTERLAVDMAVLRASEGLQINRELIAFANVCRALSDESRADFANFAESKTTSLLSDCLEGNTKTLVLVNVDLEEKAAALATLRLAQIMSAITTFPVANDELSAGLLRALRVKNMALIEEVRGLRKGVTTDGEKYQDTQVMKAAMLELQGRVIASEKAKAVIMAEKQKSSAAVIDLRVKYRELLAAKTALQAEMLNSEEQRLQLSKTLIDMQMSETDLKENLANEKYELETRLLTSEGDIADLQAKEKRLTQEAQEMRKKNEEQQKERNAMALEYVALRHNYDNIMGDLGTARNRNETLGIELLNLVNAKKELEERSSAQDEQVAVLNASLKDANTAKTALQESLNSLQASERELRLQNENMSVMAIKKDVEIRQLQTEFESKKVLMERAQIDFIKEKEAESALIRTSADKETHRLTTIKSEMEKTMERLQSDLKVVRRNLATAEAELTGLSDKNVQMDAEIVTLRESTAQQAEAYRRRILQLVSDVGEGDDSRKLVQELIEDHARVQTQQNAEIADGRSRERTINRKMRKLATAYRELAHAFEDGDKTVKPLSESQVGDISLEVAQNEVSWQSEIDGVRIRLQTAQTQMESCKEEMVKQAEEQKKVVGRLRRELEEIGRDKQEIAAELTAVKMVHSACGDVLAAKSVSTDMGPATTDALKSIKNEIELLRKAYATDPRPELHAGTSDDSRREIERLREKLKTAGKSKRRSGEKMSSSEGEALRAEIRDLQEQIRVAKEAEDRVLKAVTGTRTAAQAEQERAALSMQCARAEAQVRQLQAYIQKQVAAFDKERQHLKQQITEMKAAAEAAS
;
A
#
# COMPACT_ATOMS: atom_id res chain seq x y z
N MET A 1 -5.95 29.42 28.72
CA MET A 1 -6.26 29.69 30.15
C MET A 1 -5.94 31.15 30.45
N THR A 2 -6.84 31.88 31.09
CA THR A 2 -6.63 33.30 31.44
C THR A 2 -6.72 33.46 32.95
N ILE A 3 -5.73 34.10 33.56
CA ILE A 3 -5.67 34.39 34.99
C ILE A 3 -5.66 35.91 35.14
N GLU A 4 -6.61 36.44 35.91
CA GLU A 4 -6.66 37.85 36.27
C GLU A 4 -6.19 38.02 37.71
N ILE A 5 -5.14 38.82 37.90
CA ILE A 5 -4.52 39.13 39.18
C ILE A 5 -4.71 40.63 39.41
N VAL A 6 -5.28 40.98 40.56
CA VAL A 6 -5.45 42.37 40.95
C VAL A 6 -4.38 42.71 41.99
N ALA A 7 -3.34 43.43 41.56
CA ALA A 7 -2.32 43.92 42.47
C ALA A 7 -2.82 45.21 43.14
N LYS A 8 -2.84 45.22 44.48
CA LYS A 8 -3.15 46.42 45.27
C LYS A 8 -1.87 46.97 45.87
N THR A 9 -1.45 48.15 45.42
CA THR A 9 -0.28 48.86 45.93
C THR A 9 -0.68 50.30 46.24
N LYS A 10 -0.53 50.72 47.52
CA LYS A 10 -0.75 52.10 48.00
C LYS A 10 -2.06 52.76 47.52
N GLY A 11 -3.17 52.03 47.54
CA GLY A 11 -4.50 52.57 47.21
C GLY A 11 -4.89 52.53 45.72
N PHE A 12 -3.97 52.14 44.83
CA PHE A 12 -4.24 51.94 43.41
C PHE A 12 -4.49 50.46 43.10
N VAL A 13 -5.44 50.21 42.21
CA VAL A 13 -5.80 48.86 41.74
C VAL A 13 -5.21 48.68 40.35
N ILE A 14 -4.20 47.82 40.21
CA ILE A 14 -3.58 47.51 38.92
C ILE A 14 -4.06 46.12 38.48
N PRO A 15 -4.99 46.03 37.51
CA PRO A 15 -5.40 44.75 36.95
C PRO A 15 -4.32 44.21 36.01
N LEU A 16 -3.86 42.99 36.31
CA LEU A 16 -2.89 42.25 35.52
C LEU A 16 -3.55 40.99 34.96
N ARG A 17 -3.44 40.77 33.65
CA ARG A 17 -4.02 39.62 32.96
C ARG A 17 -2.90 38.76 32.40
N MET A 18 -2.84 37.50 32.81
CA MET A 18 -1.93 36.49 32.25
C MET A 18 -2.72 35.55 31.35
N VAL A 19 -2.24 35.36 30.12
CA VAL A 19 -2.86 34.48 29.12
C VAL A 19 -1.87 33.35 28.81
N PHE A 20 -2.28 32.12 29.06
CA PHE A 20 -1.58 30.91 28.62
C PHE A 20 -2.34 30.34 27.42
N ALA A 21 -1.68 30.34 26.26
CA ALA A 21 -2.22 29.83 25.02
C ALA A 21 -1.41 28.61 24.58
N GLU A 22 -2.08 27.48 24.43
CA GLU A 22 -1.55 26.29 23.80
C GLU A 22 -2.04 26.29 22.35
N LEU A 23 -1.10 26.28 21.40
CA LEU A 23 -1.39 26.38 19.99
C LEU A 23 -1.44 24.99 19.34
N PRO A 24 -2.18 24.83 18.22
CA PRO A 24 -2.14 23.59 17.44
C PRO A 24 -0.73 23.24 16.98
N GLY A 25 -0.47 21.95 16.76
CA GLY A 25 0.81 21.44 16.30
C GLY A 25 1.28 22.12 15.00
N THR A 26 2.54 22.54 14.99
CA THR A 26 3.17 23.27 13.86
C THR A 26 3.71 22.35 12.77
N GLU A 27 3.65 21.03 12.94
CA GLU A 27 4.12 20.02 11.97
C GLU A 27 3.42 20.16 10.62
N ARG A 28 2.14 20.56 10.62
CA ARG A 28 1.35 20.77 9.40
C ARG A 28 1.85 21.95 8.57
N LEU A 29 2.65 22.86 9.12
CA LEU A 29 3.27 23.93 8.33
C LEU A 29 4.44 23.46 7.45
N ALA A 30 4.94 22.23 7.67
CA ALA A 30 5.98 21.64 6.84
C ALA A 30 5.45 21.06 5.52
N VAL A 31 4.15 20.77 5.45
CA VAL A 31 3.49 20.17 4.28
C VAL A 31 2.89 21.28 3.40
N ASP A 32 2.86 21.06 2.08
CA ASP A 32 2.29 22.03 1.16
C ASP A 32 0.77 22.21 1.37
N MET A 33 0.32 23.45 1.31
CA MET A 33 -1.07 23.87 1.53
C MET A 33 -2.06 23.20 0.56
N ALA A 34 -1.63 22.92 -0.68
CA ALA A 34 -2.46 22.23 -1.65
C ALA A 34 -2.72 20.77 -1.23
N VAL A 35 -1.69 20.11 -0.69
CA VAL A 35 -1.75 18.72 -0.24
C VAL A 35 -2.60 18.61 1.03
N LEU A 36 -2.40 19.50 2.01
CA LEU A 36 -3.20 19.55 3.24
C LEU A 36 -4.69 19.79 2.98
N ARG A 37 -5.02 20.66 2.01
CA ARG A 37 -6.42 20.91 1.63
C ARG A 37 -7.06 19.70 0.97
N ALA A 38 -6.29 18.90 0.24
CA ALA A 38 -6.77 17.68 -0.40
C ALA A 38 -6.94 16.52 0.60
N SER A 39 -6.06 16.41 1.60
CA SER A 39 -6.10 15.32 2.58
C SER A 39 -7.04 15.57 3.77
N GLU A 40 -7.00 16.78 4.34
CA GLU A 40 -7.65 17.11 5.63
C GLU A 40 -8.73 18.20 5.48
N GLY A 41 -8.87 18.77 4.29
CA GLY A 41 -9.85 19.82 4.00
C GLY A 41 -9.41 21.23 4.46
N LEU A 42 -10.31 22.20 4.30
CA LEU A 42 -10.03 23.63 4.48
C LEU A 42 -10.15 24.12 5.93
N GLN A 43 -10.86 23.39 6.79
CA GLN A 43 -11.26 23.91 8.11
C GLN A 43 -10.35 23.48 9.26
N ILE A 44 -9.78 22.27 9.22
CA ILE A 44 -8.98 21.70 10.31
C ILE A 44 -7.73 22.57 10.57
N ASN A 45 -6.98 22.87 9.51
CA ASN A 45 -5.73 23.63 9.62
C ASN A 45 -5.90 25.15 9.55
N ARG A 46 -7.15 25.65 9.47
CA ARG A 46 -7.43 27.08 9.28
C ARG A 46 -6.82 27.94 10.39
N GLU A 47 -6.91 27.49 11.64
CA GLU A 47 -6.46 28.29 12.78
C GLU A 47 -4.94 28.46 12.78
N LEU A 48 -4.20 27.38 12.53
CA LEU A 48 -2.74 27.36 12.44
C LEU A 48 -2.23 28.18 11.24
N ILE A 49 -2.87 28.02 10.08
CA ILE A 49 -2.50 28.75 8.86
C ILE A 49 -2.76 30.25 9.03
N ALA A 50 -3.92 30.63 9.56
CA ALA A 50 -4.25 32.03 9.84
C ALA A 50 -3.28 32.63 10.86
N PHE A 51 -2.93 31.88 11.92
CA PHE A 51 -1.93 32.31 12.90
C PHE A 51 -0.57 32.56 12.27
N ALA A 52 -0.07 31.64 11.44
CA ALA A 52 1.20 31.80 10.74
C ALA A 52 1.17 32.99 9.76
N ASN A 53 0.03 33.24 9.09
CA ASN A 53 -0.13 34.38 8.19
C ASN A 53 -0.13 35.72 8.94
N VAL A 54 -0.80 35.80 10.08
CA VAL A 54 -0.79 36.99 10.95
C VAL A 54 0.63 37.25 11.47
N CYS A 55 1.34 36.22 11.95
CA CYS A 55 2.72 36.39 12.41
C CYS A 55 3.64 36.91 11.29
N ARG A 56 3.49 36.40 10.06
CA ARG A 56 4.24 36.91 8.89
C ARG A 56 3.89 38.35 8.54
N ALA A 57 2.60 38.71 8.61
CA ALA A 57 2.17 40.08 8.34
C ALA A 57 2.73 41.06 9.38
N LEU A 58 2.74 40.67 10.66
CA LEU A 58 3.26 41.48 11.76
C LEU A 58 4.78 41.59 11.78
N SER A 59 5.50 40.60 11.23
CA SER A 59 6.96 40.67 11.09
C SER A 59 7.45 41.67 10.03
N ASP A 60 6.54 42.16 9.17
CA ASP A 60 6.84 43.11 8.10
C ASP A 60 6.17 44.46 8.42
N GLU A 61 6.96 45.48 8.75
CA GLU A 61 6.47 46.81 9.15
C GLU A 61 5.51 47.42 8.11
N SER A 62 5.65 47.08 6.82
CA SER A 62 4.78 47.61 5.76
C SER A 62 3.41 46.93 5.70
N ARG A 63 3.29 45.73 6.26
CA ARG A 63 2.09 44.88 6.20
C ARG A 63 1.43 44.69 7.56
N ALA A 64 2.08 45.10 8.65
CA ALA A 64 1.60 44.98 10.02
C ALA A 64 0.20 45.59 10.19
N ASP A 65 -0.03 46.80 9.66
CA ASP A 65 -1.32 47.51 9.72
C ASP A 65 -2.50 46.74 9.08
N PHE A 66 -2.21 45.78 8.19
CA PHE A 66 -3.20 44.99 7.46
C PHE A 66 -3.24 43.52 7.89
N ALA A 67 -2.68 43.19 9.06
CA ALA A 67 -2.73 41.85 9.61
C ALA A 67 -4.19 41.39 9.87
N ASN A 68 -4.57 40.25 9.28
CA ASN A 68 -5.96 39.79 9.31
C ASN A 68 -6.28 38.91 10.53
N PHE A 69 -6.47 39.54 11.69
CA PHE A 69 -6.82 38.82 12.93
C PHE A 69 -8.22 38.18 12.89
N ALA A 70 -9.10 38.62 11.99
CA ALA A 70 -10.47 38.11 11.86
C ALA A 70 -10.56 36.76 11.12
N GLU A 71 -9.47 36.29 10.52
CA GLU A 71 -9.45 35.05 9.74
C GLU A 71 -9.67 33.80 10.60
N SER A 72 -9.22 33.83 11.86
CA SER A 72 -9.36 32.74 12.84
C SER A 72 -9.82 33.26 14.20
N LYS A 73 -10.54 32.42 14.96
CA LYS A 73 -10.88 32.73 16.35
C LYS A 73 -9.62 32.83 17.20
N THR A 74 -8.64 31.96 16.97
CA THR A 74 -7.37 31.92 17.70
C THR A 74 -6.58 33.21 17.48
N THR A 75 -6.49 33.72 16.24
CA THR A 75 -5.86 35.01 15.96
C THR A 75 -6.64 36.18 16.56
N SER A 76 -7.97 36.13 16.54
CA SER A 76 -8.80 37.18 17.13
C SER A 76 -8.71 37.25 18.66
N LEU A 77 -8.52 36.11 19.32
CA LEU A 77 -8.34 36.05 20.77
C LEU A 77 -6.92 36.44 21.19
N LEU A 78 -5.93 36.18 20.34
CA LEU A 78 -4.52 36.47 20.58
C LEU A 78 -4.07 37.83 20.00
N SER A 79 -4.97 38.64 19.45
CA SER A 79 -4.61 39.95 18.88
C SER A 79 -3.90 40.84 19.89
N ASP A 80 -4.41 40.88 21.12
CA ASP A 80 -3.79 41.62 22.23
C ASP A 80 -2.40 41.08 22.59
N CYS A 81 -2.17 39.77 22.38
CA CYS A 81 -0.90 39.10 22.70
C CYS A 81 0.14 39.27 21.58
N LEU A 82 -0.28 39.48 20.33
CA LEU A 82 0.64 39.55 19.20
C LEU A 82 1.03 40.99 18.83
N GLU A 83 0.11 41.94 18.91
CA GLU A 83 0.36 43.35 18.52
C GLU A 83 -0.05 44.36 19.62
N GLY A 84 -0.82 43.91 20.61
CA GLY A 84 -1.45 44.78 21.60
C GLY A 84 -0.63 45.07 22.85
N ASN A 85 -1.35 45.46 23.90
CA ASN A 85 -0.82 45.76 25.23
C ASN A 85 -0.60 44.46 26.03
N THR A 86 0.44 43.70 25.67
CA THR A 86 0.84 42.48 26.38
C THR A 86 2.36 42.33 26.35
N LYS A 87 2.95 41.76 27.41
CA LYS A 87 4.31 41.23 27.37
C LYS A 87 4.22 39.75 26.99
N THR A 88 4.65 39.43 25.77
CA THR A 88 4.45 38.09 25.21
C THR A 88 5.74 37.29 25.26
N LEU A 89 5.65 36.10 25.85
CA LEU A 89 6.70 35.10 25.84
C LEU A 89 6.21 33.91 25.02
N VAL A 90 6.99 33.53 24.01
CA VAL A 90 6.70 32.35 23.19
C VAL A 90 7.67 31.24 23.60
N LEU A 91 7.12 30.10 24.00
CA LEU A 91 7.87 28.88 24.26
C LEU A 91 7.69 27.96 23.05
N VAL A 92 8.81 27.55 22.46
CA VAL A 92 8.82 26.76 21.24
C VAL A 92 9.37 25.38 21.56
N ASN A 93 8.50 24.38 21.47
CA ASN A 93 8.86 22.99 21.70
C ASN A 93 9.19 22.35 20.35
N VAL A 94 10.35 21.71 20.27
CA VAL A 94 10.86 21.11 19.03
C VAL A 94 11.29 19.69 19.32
N ASP A 95 10.81 18.77 18.49
CA ASP A 95 11.30 17.40 18.44
C ASP A 95 12.48 17.29 17.46
N LEU A 96 13.53 16.59 17.85
CA LEU A 96 14.75 16.44 17.05
C LEU A 96 14.65 15.29 16.04
N GLU A 97 13.68 14.38 16.21
CA GLU A 97 13.49 13.24 15.30
C GLU A 97 12.87 13.67 13.96
N GLU A 98 11.85 14.55 14.00
CA GLU A 98 11.15 15.02 12.81
C GLU A 98 11.70 16.36 12.28
N LYS A 99 12.81 16.27 11.52
CA LYS A 99 13.55 17.44 11.03
C LYS A 99 12.70 18.45 10.24
N ALA A 100 11.70 17.99 9.47
CA ALA A 100 10.87 18.87 8.65
C ALA A 100 9.91 19.73 9.50
N ALA A 101 9.22 19.10 10.46
CA ALA A 101 8.35 19.77 11.42
C ALA A 101 9.15 20.71 12.34
N ALA A 102 10.32 20.25 12.81
CA ALA A 102 11.24 21.05 13.61
C ALA A 102 11.66 22.34 12.90
N LEU A 103 12.04 22.23 11.63
CA LEU A 103 12.48 23.36 10.82
C LEU A 103 11.33 24.35 10.56
N ALA A 104 10.12 23.86 10.27
CA ALA A 104 8.94 24.72 10.10
C ALA A 104 8.62 25.51 11.38
N THR A 105 8.73 24.83 12.53
CA THR A 105 8.49 25.42 13.86
C THR A 105 9.55 26.48 14.20
N LEU A 106 10.83 26.19 13.96
CA LEU A 106 11.92 27.15 14.18
C LEU A 106 11.84 28.37 13.25
N ARG A 107 11.42 28.19 11.99
CA ARG A 107 11.16 29.32 11.09
C ARG A 107 10.04 30.22 11.59
N LEU A 108 8.95 29.63 12.10
CA LEU A 108 7.87 30.41 12.69
C LEU A 108 8.35 31.16 13.94
N ALA A 109 9.16 30.52 14.78
CA ALA A 109 9.78 31.16 15.94
C ALA A 109 10.64 32.37 15.57
N GLN A 110 11.45 32.24 14.50
CA GLN A 110 12.25 33.34 13.99
C GLN A 110 11.38 34.52 13.53
N ILE A 111 10.26 34.25 12.84
CA ILE A 111 9.31 35.28 12.42
C ILE A 111 8.68 35.97 13.64
N MET A 112 8.26 35.18 14.64
CA MET A 112 7.67 35.71 15.87
C MET A 112 8.64 36.57 16.67
N SER A 113 9.95 36.31 16.59
CA SER A 113 10.96 37.12 17.27
C SER A 113 11.08 38.56 16.73
N ALA A 114 10.59 38.81 15.51
CA ALA A 114 10.59 40.14 14.90
C ALA A 114 9.32 40.95 15.22
N ILE A 115 8.31 40.32 15.83
CA ILE A 115 7.04 40.98 16.15
C ILE A 115 7.23 41.89 17.38
N THR A 116 6.77 43.14 17.27
CA THR A 116 6.82 44.10 18.36
C THR A 116 5.46 44.25 19.04
N THR A 117 5.48 44.30 20.37
CA THR A 117 4.30 44.55 21.21
C THR A 117 4.48 45.85 21.98
N PHE A 118 3.38 46.46 22.40
CA PHE A 118 3.39 47.77 23.08
C PHE A 118 2.84 47.65 24.51
N PRO A 119 3.59 47.04 25.45
CA PRO A 119 3.15 46.88 26.81
C PRO A 119 3.14 48.20 27.58
N VAL A 120 1.98 48.56 28.12
CA VAL A 120 1.70 49.74 28.95
C VAL A 120 1.11 49.29 30.28
N ALA A 121 1.51 49.93 31.38
CA ALA A 121 0.94 49.67 32.70
C ALA A 121 -0.56 50.03 32.70
N ASN A 122 -1.40 49.09 33.12
CA ASN A 122 -2.85 49.27 33.22
C ASN A 122 -3.23 50.11 34.44
N ASP A 123 -2.83 51.38 34.43
CA ASP A 123 -3.16 52.35 35.48
C ASP A 123 -4.53 52.98 35.21
N GLU A 124 -5.14 53.59 36.23
CA GLU A 124 -6.46 54.23 36.11
C GLU A 124 -6.52 55.31 35.01
N LEU A 125 -5.41 56.05 34.80
CA LEU A 125 -5.30 57.02 33.71
C LEU A 125 -5.36 56.36 32.32
N SER A 126 -4.65 55.24 32.15
CA SER A 126 -4.67 54.46 30.90
C SER A 126 -6.05 53.86 30.63
N ALA A 127 -6.72 53.38 31.68
CA ALA A 127 -8.08 52.86 31.60
C ALA A 127 -9.09 53.97 31.24
N GLY A 128 -8.95 55.17 31.82
CA GLY A 128 -9.75 56.34 31.49
C GLY A 128 -9.55 56.80 30.04
N LEU A 129 -8.29 56.86 29.57
CA LEU A 129 -7.97 57.22 28.20
C LEU A 129 -8.50 56.18 27.20
N LEU A 130 -8.33 54.89 27.47
CA LEU A 130 -8.89 53.80 26.65
C LEU A 130 -10.42 53.87 26.59
N ARG A 131 -11.09 54.19 27.70
CA ARG A 131 -12.54 54.40 27.72
C ARG A 131 -12.95 55.59 26.85
N ALA A 132 -12.25 56.71 26.97
CA ALA A 132 -12.52 57.91 26.15
C ALA A 132 -12.28 57.64 24.65
N LEU A 133 -11.20 56.93 24.30
CA LEU A 133 -10.91 56.53 22.93
C LEU A 133 -11.94 55.55 22.37
N ARG A 134 -12.37 54.56 23.15
CA ARG A 134 -13.43 53.61 22.75
C ARG A 134 -14.76 54.32 22.48
N VAL A 135 -15.15 55.25 23.35
CA VAL A 135 -16.37 56.06 23.15
C VAL A 135 -16.27 56.90 21.87
N LYS A 136 -15.14 57.58 21.65
CA LYS A 136 -14.88 58.33 20.40
C LYS A 136 -14.92 57.43 19.17
N ASN A 137 -14.30 56.25 19.22
CA ASN A 137 -14.30 55.30 18.11
C ASN A 137 -15.72 54.79 17.81
N MET A 138 -16.53 54.52 18.83
CA MET A 138 -17.94 54.14 18.64
C MET A 138 -18.75 55.26 18.00
N ALA A 139 -18.56 56.51 18.46
CA ALA A 139 -19.19 57.69 17.84
C ALA A 139 -18.78 57.86 16.36
N LEU A 140 -17.49 57.71 16.04
CA LEU A 140 -17.00 57.78 14.66
C LEU A 140 -17.54 56.64 13.78
N ILE A 141 -17.60 55.42 14.32
CA ILE A 141 -18.19 54.28 13.61
C ILE A 141 -19.68 54.54 13.33
N GLU A 142 -20.41 55.09 14.30
CA GLU A 142 -21.82 55.44 14.16
C GLU A 142 -22.03 56.60 13.17
N GLU A 143 -21.15 57.59 13.16
CA GLU A 143 -21.12 58.69 12.20
C GLU A 143 -20.84 58.19 10.77
N VAL A 144 -19.83 57.33 10.59
CA VAL A 144 -19.53 56.68 9.29
C VAL A 144 -20.70 55.81 8.83
N ARG A 145 -21.38 55.14 9.77
CA ARG A 145 -22.56 54.31 9.50
C ARG A 145 -23.78 55.16 9.16
N GLY A 146 -23.90 56.35 9.75
CA GLY A 146 -24.92 57.36 9.45
C GLY A 146 -24.70 58.01 8.08
N LEU A 147 -23.46 58.38 7.78
CA LEU A 147 -23.05 58.93 6.47
C LEU A 147 -23.22 57.90 5.34
N ARG A 148 -22.95 56.61 5.59
CA ARG A 148 -23.27 55.52 4.64
C ARG A 148 -24.77 55.33 4.41
N LYS A 149 -25.63 55.78 5.32
CA LYS A 149 -27.10 55.70 5.20
C LYS A 149 -27.73 56.96 4.59
N GLY A 150 -27.04 58.10 4.57
CA GLY A 150 -27.57 59.40 4.12
C GLY A 150 -27.53 59.69 2.61
N VAL A 151 -27.12 58.74 1.75
CA VAL A 151 -26.90 58.96 0.30
C VAL A 151 -28.15 58.72 -0.57
N THR A 152 -29.34 58.53 0.02
CA THR A 152 -30.58 58.40 -0.75
C THR A 152 -31.63 59.40 -0.28
N THR A 153 -31.80 60.45 -1.10
CA THR A 153 -33.06 61.18 -1.42
C THR A 153 -34.07 61.40 -0.30
N ASP A 154 -34.33 62.66 0.05
CA ASP A 154 -35.64 63.29 -0.14
C ASP A 154 -35.60 64.77 0.31
N GLY A 155 -36.24 65.63 -0.47
CA GLY A 155 -36.31 67.07 -0.26
C GLY A 155 -37.46 67.51 0.63
N GLU A 156 -37.51 68.84 0.80
CA GLU A 156 -38.56 69.68 1.39
C GLU A 156 -38.34 70.14 2.85
N LYS A 157 -37.92 71.42 2.98
CA LYS A 157 -38.68 72.48 3.67
C LYS A 157 -38.16 73.87 3.29
N TYR A 158 -39.08 74.72 2.85
CA TYR A 158 -38.90 76.08 2.34
C TYR A 158 -38.59 77.06 3.48
N GLN A 159 -37.44 77.75 3.41
CA GLN A 159 -37.32 79.20 3.71
C GLN A 159 -36.00 79.84 3.25
N ASP A 160 -34.98 79.08 2.84
CA ASP A 160 -33.66 79.63 2.43
C ASP A 160 -33.42 79.71 0.91
N THR A 161 -34.44 80.02 0.11
CA THR A 161 -34.37 79.83 -1.36
C THR A 161 -33.40 80.74 -2.12
N GLN A 162 -32.87 81.82 -1.51
CA GLN A 162 -31.90 82.71 -2.16
C GLN A 162 -30.44 82.36 -1.83
N VAL A 163 -30.15 82.03 -0.57
CA VAL A 163 -28.81 81.57 -0.13
C VAL A 163 -28.56 80.15 -0.62
N MET A 164 -29.59 79.30 -0.61
CA MET A 164 -29.53 77.94 -1.13
C MET A 164 -29.35 77.94 -2.65
N LYS A 165 -29.84 78.91 -3.43
CA LYS A 165 -29.61 78.95 -4.90
C LYS A 165 -28.15 79.21 -5.27
N ALA A 166 -27.48 80.12 -4.55
CA ALA A 166 -26.06 80.39 -4.74
C ALA A 166 -25.21 79.20 -4.28
N ALA A 167 -25.51 78.64 -3.10
CA ALA A 167 -24.88 77.42 -2.62
C ALA A 167 -25.19 76.21 -3.50
N MET A 168 -26.38 76.13 -4.13
CA MET A 168 -26.81 75.07 -5.05
C MET A 168 -26.13 75.18 -6.40
N LEU A 169 -25.85 76.39 -6.91
CA LEU A 169 -25.03 76.58 -8.11
C LEU A 169 -23.56 76.22 -7.84
N GLU A 170 -23.03 76.56 -6.68
CA GLU A 170 -21.68 76.16 -6.28
C GLU A 170 -21.59 74.65 -5.98
N LEU A 171 -22.60 74.08 -5.32
CA LEU A 171 -22.73 72.64 -5.11
C LEU A 171 -23.00 71.91 -6.42
N GLN A 172 -23.77 72.45 -7.36
CA GLN A 172 -23.92 71.88 -8.70
C GLN A 172 -22.60 71.93 -9.46
N GLY A 173 -21.84 73.03 -9.36
CA GLY A 173 -20.49 73.12 -9.91
C GLY A 173 -19.53 72.08 -9.31
N ARG A 174 -19.57 71.89 -7.98
CA ARG A 174 -18.78 70.87 -7.28
C ARG A 174 -19.28 69.44 -7.54
N VAL A 175 -20.58 69.22 -7.69
CA VAL A 175 -21.19 67.92 -8.02
C VAL A 175 -20.82 67.55 -9.44
N ILE A 176 -20.93 68.47 -10.41
CA ILE A 176 -20.51 68.26 -11.81
C ILE A 176 -18.98 68.02 -11.87
N ALA A 177 -18.18 68.75 -11.09
CA ALA A 177 -16.74 68.50 -10.99
C ALA A 177 -16.45 67.12 -10.36
N SER A 178 -17.19 66.74 -9.31
CA SER A 178 -17.08 65.40 -8.70
C SER A 178 -17.58 64.31 -9.66
N GLU A 179 -18.59 64.57 -10.48
CA GLU A 179 -19.14 63.64 -11.45
C GLU A 179 -18.18 63.46 -12.63
N LYS A 180 -17.54 64.53 -13.11
CA LYS A 180 -16.43 64.44 -14.07
C LYS A 180 -15.24 63.69 -13.49
N ALA A 181 -14.84 63.96 -12.25
CA ALA A 181 -13.78 63.21 -11.57
C ALA A 181 -14.14 61.74 -11.38
N LYS A 182 -15.38 61.43 -10.99
CA LYS A 182 -15.92 60.07 -10.90
C LYS A 182 -15.98 59.39 -12.26
N ALA A 183 -16.29 60.10 -13.34
CA ALA A 183 -16.31 59.56 -14.69
C ALA A 183 -14.90 59.19 -15.16
N VAL A 184 -13.89 60.01 -14.86
CA VAL A 184 -12.47 59.70 -15.13
C VAL A 184 -12.02 58.49 -14.32
N ILE A 185 -12.32 58.45 -13.02
CA ILE A 185 -12.02 57.31 -12.14
C ILE A 185 -12.76 56.04 -12.60
N MET A 186 -14.01 56.17 -13.08
CA MET A 186 -14.76 55.03 -13.63
C MET A 186 -14.16 54.55 -14.95
N ALA A 187 -13.69 55.44 -15.82
CA ALA A 187 -12.99 55.07 -17.06
C ALA A 187 -11.64 54.36 -16.75
N GLU A 188 -10.88 54.84 -15.77
CA GLU A 188 -9.66 54.18 -15.30
C GLU A 188 -9.95 52.83 -14.62
N LYS A 189 -11.02 52.75 -13.82
CA LYS A 189 -11.50 51.50 -13.23
C LYS A 189 -11.93 50.49 -14.30
N GLN A 190 -12.59 50.95 -15.38
CA GLN A 190 -12.96 50.11 -16.51
C GLN A 190 -11.72 49.63 -17.28
N LYS A 191 -10.72 50.50 -17.51
CA LYS A 191 -9.43 50.11 -18.12
C LYS A 191 -8.67 49.10 -17.25
N SER A 192 -8.59 49.34 -15.94
CA SER A 192 -7.96 48.42 -14.99
C SER A 192 -8.73 47.09 -14.91
N SER A 193 -10.06 47.13 -14.91
CA SER A 193 -10.90 45.94 -14.94
C SER A 193 -10.71 45.13 -16.23
N ALA A 194 -10.59 45.80 -17.38
CA ALA A 194 -10.30 45.14 -18.66
C ALA A 194 -8.91 44.48 -18.63
N ALA A 195 -7.88 45.18 -18.14
CA ALA A 195 -6.54 44.62 -17.97
C ALA A 195 -6.52 43.41 -17.02
N VAL A 196 -7.33 43.42 -15.95
CA VAL A 196 -7.49 42.28 -15.04
C VAL A 196 -8.17 41.10 -15.74
N ILE A 197 -9.15 41.34 -16.62
CA ILE A 197 -9.78 40.29 -17.42
C ILE A 197 -8.77 39.69 -18.39
N ASP A 198 -7.98 40.51 -19.09
CA ASP A 198 -6.94 40.04 -20.01
C ASP A 198 -5.85 39.23 -19.29
N LEU A 199 -5.43 39.66 -18.10
CA LEU A 199 -4.51 38.91 -17.26
C LEU A 199 -5.11 37.57 -16.79
N ARG A 200 -6.41 37.53 -16.48
CA ARG A 200 -7.11 36.28 -16.13
C ARG A 200 -7.19 35.33 -17.32
N VAL A 201 -7.41 35.84 -18.53
CA VAL A 201 -7.42 35.03 -19.76
C VAL A 201 -6.03 34.47 -20.02
N LYS A 202 -4.99 35.30 -20.01
CA LYS A 202 -3.60 34.85 -20.15
C LYS A 202 -3.20 33.86 -19.08
N TYR A 203 -3.63 34.06 -17.83
CA TYR A 203 -3.37 33.11 -16.74
C TYR A 203 -4.08 31.77 -16.97
N ARG A 204 -5.31 31.76 -17.49
CA ARG A 204 -6.01 30.52 -17.86
C ARG A 204 -5.32 29.81 -19.02
N GLU A 205 -4.84 30.53 -20.02
CA GLU A 205 -4.06 29.97 -21.13
C GLU A 205 -2.73 29.38 -20.63
N LEU A 206 -2.04 30.07 -19.73
CA LEU A 206 -0.82 29.58 -19.09
C LEU A 206 -1.08 28.34 -18.22
N LEU A 207 -2.21 28.31 -17.51
CA LEU A 207 -2.63 27.12 -16.76
C LEU A 207 -2.95 25.95 -17.70
N ALA A 208 -3.66 26.20 -18.79
CA ALA A 208 -3.97 25.18 -19.80
C ALA A 208 -2.70 24.63 -20.45
N ALA A 209 -1.75 25.49 -20.81
CA ALA A 209 -0.44 25.09 -21.32
C ALA A 209 0.36 24.30 -20.28
N LYS A 210 0.31 24.70 -18.99
CA LYS A 210 0.95 23.95 -17.90
C LYS A 210 0.33 22.56 -17.73
N THR A 211 -0.99 22.44 -17.79
CA THR A 211 -1.67 21.14 -17.68
C THR A 211 -1.38 20.25 -18.89
N ALA A 212 -1.29 20.83 -20.09
CA ALA A 212 -0.91 20.10 -21.30
C ALA A 212 0.54 19.57 -21.20
N LEU A 213 1.48 20.43 -20.76
CA LEU A 213 2.87 20.02 -20.56
C LEU A 213 3.02 18.97 -19.46
N GLN A 214 2.23 19.05 -18.38
CA GLN A 214 2.20 18.00 -17.35
C GLN A 214 1.66 16.67 -17.89
N ALA A 215 0.64 16.70 -18.75
CA ALA A 215 0.12 15.49 -19.39
C ALA A 215 1.14 14.88 -20.37
N GLU A 216 1.86 15.69 -21.15
CA GLU A 216 2.96 15.21 -22.01
C GLU A 216 4.12 14.63 -21.19
N MET A 217 4.48 15.28 -20.07
CA MET A 217 5.49 14.76 -19.16
C MET A 217 5.08 13.42 -18.58
N LEU A 218 3.84 13.28 -18.09
CA LEU A 218 3.31 12.01 -17.59
C LEU A 218 3.36 10.92 -18.66
N ASN A 219 2.93 11.20 -19.89
CA ASN A 219 2.99 10.24 -20.98
C ASN A 219 4.44 9.85 -21.31
N SER A 220 5.38 10.81 -21.27
CA SER A 220 6.81 10.52 -21.45
C SER A 220 7.40 9.67 -20.32
N GLU A 221 6.94 9.85 -19.08
CA GLU A 221 7.32 9.02 -17.94
C GLU A 221 6.69 7.63 -18.01
N GLU A 222 5.43 7.51 -18.44
CA GLU A 222 4.76 6.23 -18.70
C GLU A 222 5.49 5.44 -19.79
N GLN A 223 5.87 6.09 -20.90
CA GLN A 223 6.67 5.46 -21.95
C GLN A 223 8.05 5.03 -21.44
N ARG A 224 8.71 5.85 -20.61
CA ARG A 224 9.99 5.49 -19.97
C ARG A 224 9.85 4.29 -19.02
N LEU A 225 8.75 4.22 -18.27
CA LEU A 225 8.43 3.09 -17.40
C LEU A 225 8.13 1.83 -18.22
N GLN A 226 7.41 1.94 -19.33
CA GLN A 226 7.17 0.84 -20.26
C GLN A 226 8.48 0.31 -20.85
N LEU A 227 9.36 1.20 -21.33
CA LEU A 227 10.68 0.81 -21.83
C LEU A 227 11.54 0.15 -20.74
N SER A 228 11.55 0.71 -19.53
CA SER A 228 12.26 0.12 -18.39
C SER A 228 11.71 -1.27 -18.03
N LYS A 229 10.39 -1.46 -18.08
CA LYS A 229 9.76 -2.77 -17.87
C LYS A 229 10.21 -3.76 -18.94
N THR A 230 10.13 -3.38 -20.23
CA THR A 230 10.57 -4.27 -21.32
C THR A 230 12.06 -4.61 -21.22
N LEU A 231 12.89 -3.69 -20.74
CA LEU A 231 14.32 -3.93 -20.56
C LEU A 231 14.59 -4.87 -19.38
N ILE A 232 13.85 -4.75 -18.28
CA ILE A 232 13.90 -5.70 -17.16
C ILE A 232 13.43 -7.09 -17.61
N ASP A 233 12.31 -7.17 -18.34
CA ASP A 233 11.81 -8.44 -18.88
C ASP A 233 12.83 -9.09 -19.82
N MET A 234 13.53 -8.29 -20.63
CA MET A 234 14.62 -8.76 -21.48
C MET A 234 15.82 -9.24 -20.65
N GLN A 235 16.20 -8.51 -19.59
CA GLN A 235 17.27 -8.94 -18.67
C GLN A 235 16.91 -10.22 -17.91
N MET A 236 15.66 -10.39 -17.48
CA MET A 236 15.19 -11.62 -16.84
C MET A 236 15.24 -12.80 -17.81
N SER A 237 14.79 -12.61 -19.05
CA SER A 237 14.90 -13.68 -20.04
C SER A 237 16.36 -14.00 -20.39
N GLU A 238 17.27 -13.01 -20.37
CA GLU A 238 18.71 -13.25 -20.51
C GLU A 238 19.29 -14.04 -19.32
N THR A 239 18.86 -13.76 -18.09
CA THR A 239 19.28 -14.54 -16.92
C THR A 239 18.74 -15.96 -16.95
N ASP A 240 17.48 -16.14 -17.33
CA ASP A 240 16.86 -17.47 -17.46
C ASP A 240 17.57 -18.29 -18.53
N LEU A 241 17.91 -17.68 -19.67
CA LEU A 241 18.70 -18.33 -20.73
C LEU A 241 20.10 -18.70 -20.25
N LYS A 242 20.77 -17.84 -19.47
CA LYS A 242 22.10 -18.15 -18.89
C LYS A 242 22.01 -19.30 -17.88
N GLU A 243 20.97 -19.34 -17.06
CA GLU A 243 20.75 -20.43 -16.11
C GLU A 243 20.47 -21.74 -16.84
N ASN A 244 19.60 -21.73 -17.86
CA ASN A 244 19.33 -22.89 -18.70
C ASN A 244 20.60 -23.38 -19.41
N LEU A 245 21.40 -22.48 -19.99
CA LEU A 245 22.69 -22.83 -20.62
C LEU A 245 23.68 -23.40 -19.60
N ALA A 246 23.71 -22.88 -18.36
CA ALA A 246 24.56 -23.42 -17.30
C ALA A 246 24.11 -24.82 -16.87
N ASN A 247 22.80 -25.05 -16.76
CA ASN A 247 22.22 -26.36 -16.45
C ASN A 247 22.51 -27.37 -17.57
N GLU A 248 22.28 -27.00 -18.84
CA GLU A 248 22.63 -27.83 -19.99
C GLU A 248 24.13 -28.13 -20.04
N LYS A 249 24.98 -27.14 -19.77
CA LYS A 249 26.43 -27.33 -19.69
C LYS A 249 26.79 -28.32 -18.58
N TYR A 250 26.21 -28.19 -17.39
CA TYR A 250 26.46 -29.10 -16.28
C TYR A 250 25.99 -30.53 -16.59
N GLU A 251 24.82 -30.68 -17.23
CA GLU A 251 24.34 -31.98 -17.69
C GLU A 251 25.26 -32.61 -18.73
N LEU A 252 25.71 -31.83 -19.72
CA LEU A 252 26.65 -32.28 -20.74
C LEU A 252 28.01 -32.64 -20.14
N GLU A 253 28.51 -31.84 -19.19
CA GLU A 253 29.77 -32.09 -18.49
C GLU A 253 29.68 -33.34 -17.63
N THR A 254 28.55 -33.57 -16.95
CA THR A 254 28.29 -34.82 -16.21
C THR A 254 28.26 -36.03 -17.16
N ARG A 255 27.57 -35.91 -18.30
CA ARG A 255 27.54 -36.98 -19.32
C ARG A 255 28.92 -37.25 -19.92
N LEU A 256 29.69 -36.19 -20.18
CA LEU A 256 31.06 -36.30 -20.66
C LEU A 256 31.90 -37.08 -19.64
N LEU A 257 31.83 -36.72 -18.36
CA LEU A 257 32.57 -37.38 -17.29
C LEU A 257 32.21 -38.85 -17.15
N THR A 258 30.92 -39.21 -17.30
CA THR A 258 30.49 -40.61 -17.35
C THR A 258 31.05 -41.34 -18.56
N SER A 259 31.03 -40.70 -19.74
CA SER A 259 31.58 -41.30 -20.97
C SER A 259 33.10 -41.44 -20.94
N GLU A 260 33.81 -40.49 -20.31
CA GLU A 260 35.25 -40.57 -20.07
C GLU A 260 35.57 -41.72 -19.11
N GLY A 261 34.75 -41.92 -18.07
CA GLY A 261 34.81 -43.10 -17.20
C GLY A 261 34.63 -44.41 -17.99
N ASP A 262 33.60 -44.49 -18.83
CA ASP A 262 33.36 -45.66 -19.68
C ASP A 262 34.50 -45.92 -20.67
N ILE A 263 35.08 -44.86 -21.26
CA ILE A 263 36.24 -44.97 -22.14
C ILE A 263 37.46 -45.49 -21.36
N ALA A 264 37.70 -45.01 -20.14
CA ALA A 264 38.80 -45.48 -19.30
C ALA A 264 38.63 -46.97 -18.95
N ASP A 265 37.41 -47.39 -18.63
CA ASP A 265 37.08 -48.80 -18.38
C ASP A 265 37.25 -49.68 -19.62
N LEU A 266 36.84 -49.19 -20.80
CA LEU A 266 37.06 -49.87 -22.08
C LEU A 266 38.54 -49.96 -22.41
N GLN A 267 39.33 -48.91 -22.19
CA GLN A 267 40.78 -48.92 -22.39
C GLN A 267 41.47 -49.90 -21.42
N ALA A 268 41.00 -50.00 -20.18
CA ALA A 268 41.51 -50.98 -19.23
C ALA A 268 41.19 -52.42 -19.66
N LYS A 269 39.98 -52.66 -20.19
CA LYS A 269 39.59 -53.96 -20.79
C LYS A 269 40.42 -54.27 -22.03
N GLU A 270 40.65 -53.31 -22.91
CA GLU A 270 41.49 -53.48 -24.11
C GLU A 270 42.92 -53.83 -23.73
N LYS A 271 43.51 -53.16 -22.72
CA LYS A 271 44.83 -53.51 -22.18
C LYS A 271 44.89 -54.93 -21.61
N ARG A 272 43.85 -55.38 -20.90
CA ARG A 272 43.77 -56.77 -20.41
C ARG A 272 43.68 -57.77 -21.56
N LEU A 273 42.77 -57.54 -22.51
CA LEU A 273 42.60 -58.42 -23.67
C LEU A 273 43.85 -58.47 -24.55
N THR A 274 44.57 -57.36 -24.70
CA THR A 274 45.83 -57.32 -25.45
C THR A 274 46.94 -58.07 -24.73
N GLN A 275 47.02 -57.99 -23.39
CA GLN A 275 47.92 -58.83 -22.59
C GLN A 275 47.59 -60.32 -22.73
N GLU A 276 46.31 -60.69 -22.59
CA GLU A 276 45.84 -62.08 -22.78
C GLU A 276 46.16 -62.58 -24.20
N ALA A 277 45.93 -61.76 -25.22
CA ALA A 277 46.27 -62.09 -26.60
C ALA A 277 47.78 -62.28 -26.81
N GLN A 278 48.62 -61.46 -26.15
CA GLN A 278 50.08 -61.62 -26.19
C GLN A 278 50.53 -62.90 -25.49
N GLU A 279 49.96 -63.22 -24.33
CA GLU A 279 50.25 -64.48 -23.63
C GLU A 279 49.83 -65.70 -24.45
N MET A 280 48.64 -65.66 -25.05
CA MET A 280 48.18 -66.73 -25.94
C MET A 280 49.05 -66.86 -27.20
N ARG A 281 49.53 -65.74 -27.76
CA ARG A 281 50.50 -65.77 -28.86
C ARG A 281 51.82 -66.40 -28.46
N LYS A 282 52.38 -66.05 -27.30
CA LYS A 282 53.61 -66.66 -26.77
C LYS A 282 53.44 -68.17 -26.56
N LYS A 283 52.34 -68.59 -25.95
CA LYS A 283 52.01 -70.02 -25.78
C LYS A 283 51.92 -70.74 -27.13
N ASN A 284 51.30 -70.12 -28.12
CA ASN A 284 51.21 -70.71 -29.46
C ASN A 284 52.58 -70.79 -30.16
N GLU A 285 53.44 -69.78 -30.00
CA GLU A 285 54.82 -69.80 -30.50
C GLU A 285 55.67 -70.88 -29.82
N GLU A 286 55.52 -71.07 -28.51
CA GLU A 286 56.17 -72.16 -27.75
C GLU A 286 55.69 -73.52 -28.25
N GLN A 287 54.38 -73.73 -28.38
CA GLN A 287 53.81 -74.96 -28.95
C GLN A 287 54.28 -75.19 -30.40
N GLN A 288 54.42 -74.13 -31.20
CA GLN A 288 54.94 -74.24 -32.57
C GLN A 288 56.41 -74.69 -32.57
N LYS A 289 57.24 -74.17 -31.65
CA LYS A 289 58.63 -74.59 -31.48
C LYS A 289 58.73 -76.04 -31.04
N GLU A 290 57.93 -76.45 -30.06
CA GLU A 290 57.84 -77.85 -29.62
C GLU A 290 57.42 -78.77 -30.77
N ARG A 291 56.38 -78.39 -31.53
CA ARG A 291 55.95 -79.15 -32.70
C ARG A 291 57.04 -79.29 -33.75
N ASN A 292 57.80 -78.22 -34.00
CA ASN A 292 58.92 -78.25 -34.94
C ASN A 292 60.08 -79.12 -34.42
N ALA A 293 60.38 -79.08 -33.13
CA ALA A 293 61.38 -79.95 -32.51
C ALA A 293 60.96 -81.43 -32.62
N MET A 294 59.71 -81.76 -32.29
CA MET A 294 59.17 -83.11 -32.48
C MET A 294 59.19 -83.55 -33.95
N ALA A 295 58.91 -82.64 -34.89
CA ALA A 295 58.99 -82.94 -36.32
C ALA A 295 60.43 -83.23 -36.77
N LEU A 296 61.42 -82.49 -36.26
CA LEU A 296 62.84 -82.76 -36.51
C LEU A 296 63.28 -84.10 -35.92
N GLU A 297 62.86 -84.41 -34.69
CA GLU A 297 63.09 -85.72 -34.06
C GLU A 297 62.45 -86.85 -34.86
N TYR A 298 61.23 -86.67 -35.36
CA TYR A 298 60.56 -87.64 -36.22
C TYR A 298 61.32 -87.86 -37.55
N VAL A 299 61.84 -86.80 -38.16
CA VAL A 299 62.65 -86.89 -39.39
C VAL A 299 63.96 -87.63 -39.10
N ALA A 300 64.65 -87.33 -38.00
CA ALA A 300 65.86 -88.03 -37.60
C ALA A 300 65.59 -89.53 -37.33
N LEU A 301 64.48 -89.83 -36.66
CA LEU A 301 64.08 -91.21 -36.41
C LEU A 301 63.72 -91.96 -37.69
N ARG A 302 63.00 -91.31 -38.62
CA ARG A 302 62.70 -91.86 -39.95
C ARG A 302 63.98 -92.13 -40.72
N HIS A 303 64.93 -91.19 -40.72
CA HIS A 303 66.23 -91.37 -41.35
C HIS A 303 67.00 -92.56 -40.76
N ASN A 304 66.97 -92.73 -39.42
CA ASN A 304 67.55 -93.90 -38.77
C ASN A 304 66.86 -95.21 -39.19
N TYR A 305 65.53 -95.23 -39.31
CA TYR A 305 64.78 -96.37 -39.82
C TYR A 305 65.13 -96.69 -41.29
N ASP A 306 65.24 -95.68 -42.14
CA ASP A 306 65.64 -95.83 -43.54
C ASP A 306 67.07 -96.40 -43.65
N ASN A 307 67.99 -95.93 -42.81
CA ASN A 307 69.35 -96.46 -42.73
C ASN A 307 69.38 -97.93 -42.30
N ILE A 308 68.61 -98.30 -41.26
CA ILE A 308 68.48 -99.70 -40.81
C ILE A 308 67.89 -100.59 -41.92
N MET A 309 66.88 -100.10 -42.64
CA MET A 309 66.30 -100.81 -43.78
C MET A 309 67.31 -100.97 -44.93
N GLY A 310 68.14 -99.96 -45.17
CA GLY A 310 69.27 -100.03 -46.10
C GLY A 310 70.28 -101.09 -45.70
N ASP A 311 70.72 -101.09 -44.45
CA ASP A 311 71.65 -102.08 -43.91
C ASP A 311 71.09 -103.51 -44.02
N LEU A 312 69.80 -103.69 -43.71
CA LEU A 312 69.11 -104.97 -43.86
C LEU A 312 69.05 -105.43 -45.33
N GLY A 313 68.84 -104.49 -46.26
CA GLY A 313 68.95 -104.74 -47.70
C GLY A 313 70.35 -105.18 -48.12
N THR A 314 71.40 -104.52 -47.64
CA THR A 314 72.78 -104.94 -47.94
C THR A 314 73.11 -106.31 -47.37
N ALA A 315 72.63 -106.63 -46.16
CA ALA A 315 72.78 -107.95 -45.56
C ALA A 315 72.03 -109.04 -46.34
N ARG A 316 70.84 -108.72 -46.87
CA ARG A 316 70.09 -109.62 -47.76
C ARG A 316 70.86 -109.90 -49.05
N ASN A 317 71.38 -108.86 -49.70
CA ASN A 317 72.19 -109.01 -50.91
C ASN A 317 73.46 -109.85 -50.64
N ARG A 318 74.11 -109.66 -49.48
CA ARG A 318 75.25 -110.49 -49.06
C ARG A 318 74.86 -111.96 -48.88
N ASN A 319 73.69 -112.23 -48.31
CA ASN A 319 73.18 -113.61 -48.20
C ASN A 319 72.85 -114.22 -49.56
N GLU A 320 72.31 -113.43 -50.49
CA GLU A 320 72.06 -113.89 -51.86
C GLU A 320 73.37 -114.20 -52.61
N THR A 321 74.43 -113.38 -52.44
CA THR A 321 75.76 -113.68 -52.97
C THR A 321 76.39 -114.93 -52.34
N LEU A 322 76.25 -115.11 -51.02
CA LEU A 322 76.72 -116.33 -50.34
C LEU A 322 75.95 -117.57 -50.82
N GLY A 323 74.67 -117.43 -51.20
CA GLY A 323 73.89 -118.50 -51.81
C GLY A 323 74.44 -118.94 -53.18
N ILE A 324 74.98 -118.01 -53.97
CA ILE A 324 75.61 -118.29 -55.26
C ILE A 324 76.99 -118.96 -55.07
N GLU A 325 77.75 -118.53 -54.06
CA GLU A 325 79.06 -119.11 -53.73
C GLU A 325 78.95 -120.55 -53.20
N LEU A 326 77.92 -120.85 -52.41
CA LEU A 326 77.61 -122.22 -51.96
C LEU A 326 77.29 -123.17 -53.13
N LEU A 327 76.66 -122.67 -54.20
CA LEU A 327 76.37 -123.47 -55.40
C LEU A 327 77.64 -123.83 -56.18
N ASN A 328 78.61 -122.93 -56.24
CA ASN A 328 79.90 -123.16 -56.92
C ASN A 328 80.81 -124.12 -56.13
N LEU A 329 80.76 -124.09 -54.80
CA LEU A 329 81.54 -124.99 -53.94
C LEU A 329 81.06 -126.45 -53.98
N VAL A 330 79.78 -126.70 -54.26
CA VAL A 330 79.23 -128.06 -54.39
C VAL A 330 79.73 -128.75 -55.67
N ASN A 331 79.93 -128.02 -56.76
CA ASN A 331 80.48 -128.57 -58.00
C ASN A 331 82.00 -128.80 -57.93
N ALA A 332 82.74 -127.94 -57.21
CA ALA A 332 84.18 -128.11 -57.02
C ALA A 332 84.55 -129.29 -56.09
N LYS A 333 83.64 -129.72 -55.20
CA LYS A 333 83.87 -130.82 -54.25
C LYS A 333 83.89 -132.21 -54.91
N LYS A 334 83.26 -132.37 -56.09
CA LYS A 334 83.10 -133.68 -56.75
C LYS A 334 84.30 -134.12 -57.60
N GLU A 335 85.18 -133.20 -58.00
CA GLU A 335 86.40 -133.48 -58.78
C GLU A 335 87.67 -133.66 -57.92
N LEU A 336 87.60 -133.33 -56.63
CA LEU A 336 88.76 -133.32 -55.71
C LEU A 336 88.87 -134.58 -54.83
N GLU A 337 87.89 -135.49 -54.85
CA GLU A 337 87.91 -136.74 -54.06
C GLU A 337 88.74 -137.87 -54.71
N GLU A 338 89.08 -137.81 -56.01
CA GLU A 338 89.87 -138.85 -56.70
C GLU A 338 91.39 -138.56 -56.79
N ARG A 339 91.84 -137.35 -56.42
CA ARG A 339 93.28 -136.98 -56.43
C ARG A 339 93.95 -136.97 -55.04
N SER A 340 93.22 -137.43 -54.02
CA SER A 340 93.60 -137.35 -52.59
C SER A 340 94.45 -138.52 -52.06
N SER A 341 94.92 -139.45 -52.91
CA SER A 341 95.70 -140.62 -52.47
C SER A 341 97.13 -140.71 -53.02
N ALA A 342 97.74 -139.58 -53.37
CA ALA A 342 99.16 -139.49 -53.73
C ALA A 342 99.86 -138.41 -52.89
N GLN A 343 99.88 -138.68 -51.58
CA GLN A 343 100.83 -138.26 -50.54
C GLN A 343 101.81 -137.11 -50.81
N ASP A 344 101.72 -136.10 -49.94
CA ASP A 344 102.72 -135.85 -48.89
C ASP A 344 104.19 -135.84 -49.28
N GLU A 345 104.56 -135.00 -50.25
CA GLU A 345 105.93 -134.49 -50.34
C GLU A 345 105.93 -132.97 -50.54
N GLN A 346 106.75 -132.29 -49.72
CA GLN A 346 107.19 -130.89 -49.83
C GLN A 346 106.39 -129.82 -49.07
N VAL A 347 106.25 -130.05 -47.75
CA VAL A 347 106.10 -129.03 -46.68
C VAL A 347 107.38 -128.15 -46.56
N ALA A 348 107.95 -127.68 -47.67
CA ALA A 348 109.29 -127.10 -47.68
C ALA A 348 109.38 -125.61 -48.12
N VAL A 349 108.28 -124.89 -48.39
CA VAL A 349 108.40 -123.52 -48.97
C VAL A 349 107.58 -122.41 -48.28
N LEU A 350 106.73 -122.68 -47.29
CA LEU A 350 105.93 -121.61 -46.63
C LEU A 350 106.45 -121.19 -45.26
N ASN A 351 107.76 -120.90 -45.15
CA ASN A 351 108.35 -120.25 -43.97
C ASN A 351 109.18 -119.00 -44.32
N ALA A 352 108.81 -118.27 -45.37
CA ALA A 352 109.48 -117.03 -45.80
C ALA A 352 108.59 -115.77 -45.83
N SER A 353 107.33 -115.82 -45.37
CA SER A 353 106.40 -114.67 -45.38
C SER A 353 106.32 -113.90 -44.04
N LEU A 354 107.12 -114.26 -43.04
CA LEU A 354 106.98 -113.70 -41.68
C LEU A 354 107.84 -112.45 -41.39
N LYS A 355 108.44 -111.83 -42.42
CA LYS A 355 109.37 -110.70 -42.22
C LYS A 355 108.81 -109.32 -42.60
N ASP A 356 107.78 -109.26 -43.45
CA ASP A 356 107.24 -107.98 -43.94
C ASP A 356 106.07 -107.42 -43.10
N ALA A 357 105.47 -108.23 -42.21
CA ALA A 357 104.36 -107.79 -41.36
C ALA A 357 104.79 -106.98 -40.11
N ASN A 358 106.08 -106.97 -39.75
CA ASN A 358 106.57 -106.37 -38.51
C ASN A 358 107.01 -104.90 -38.62
N THR A 359 107.08 -104.32 -39.82
CA THR A 359 107.42 -102.89 -40.02
C THR A 359 106.19 -101.97 -40.09
N ALA A 360 105.00 -102.50 -40.38
CA ALA A 360 103.75 -101.73 -40.38
C ALA A 360 103.17 -101.48 -38.97
N LYS A 361 103.55 -102.30 -37.98
CA LYS A 361 103.05 -102.21 -36.59
C LYS A 361 103.64 -101.02 -35.82
N THR A 362 104.86 -100.59 -36.12
CA THR A 362 105.52 -99.48 -35.42
C THR A 362 105.02 -98.11 -35.90
N ALA A 363 104.68 -97.97 -37.18
CA ALA A 363 104.13 -96.72 -37.73
C ALA A 363 102.71 -96.37 -37.22
N LEU A 364 101.88 -97.38 -36.92
CA LEU A 364 100.54 -97.15 -36.35
C LEU A 364 100.57 -96.73 -34.88
N GLN A 365 101.62 -97.08 -34.13
CA GLN A 365 101.77 -96.75 -32.71
C GLN A 365 102.10 -95.25 -32.51
N GLU A 366 102.78 -94.61 -33.46
CA GLU A 366 103.13 -93.18 -33.39
C GLU A 366 101.96 -92.24 -33.72
N SER A 367 101.06 -92.66 -34.63
CA SER A 367 99.82 -91.93 -34.96
C SER A 367 98.81 -91.92 -33.79
N LEU A 368 98.75 -93.01 -33.02
CA LEU A 368 97.86 -93.12 -31.86
C LEU A 368 98.25 -92.16 -30.73
N ASN A 369 99.55 -91.90 -30.55
CA ASN A 369 100.06 -91.04 -29.49
C ASN A 369 99.88 -89.53 -29.80
N SER A 370 99.86 -89.13 -31.08
CA SER A 370 99.62 -87.73 -31.46
C SER A 370 98.15 -87.33 -31.34
N LEU A 371 97.22 -88.25 -31.62
CA LEU A 371 95.78 -88.02 -31.43
C LEU A 371 95.38 -87.91 -29.95
N GLN A 372 96.05 -88.65 -29.06
CA GLN A 372 95.80 -88.56 -27.62
C GLN A 372 96.30 -87.25 -27.00
N ALA A 373 97.25 -86.55 -27.65
CA ALA A 373 97.73 -85.25 -27.19
C ALA A 373 96.71 -84.13 -27.50
N SER A 374 96.09 -84.13 -28.68
CA SER A 374 95.09 -83.12 -29.06
C SER A 374 93.76 -83.28 -28.30
N GLU A 375 93.38 -84.51 -27.93
CA GLU A 375 92.20 -84.77 -27.10
C GLU A 375 92.34 -84.16 -25.69
N ARG A 376 93.55 -84.17 -25.11
CA ARG A 376 93.82 -83.56 -23.80
C ARG A 376 93.77 -82.04 -23.85
N GLU A 377 94.25 -81.42 -24.92
CA GLU A 377 94.17 -79.96 -25.12
C GLU A 377 92.73 -79.46 -25.25
N LEU A 378 91.90 -80.17 -26.02
CA LEU A 378 90.48 -79.83 -26.17
C LEU A 378 89.68 -79.99 -24.87
N ARG A 379 90.03 -80.97 -24.02
CA ARG A 379 89.40 -81.11 -22.69
C ARG A 379 89.75 -79.96 -21.76
N LEU A 380 91.01 -79.52 -21.73
CA LEU A 380 91.46 -78.36 -20.95
C LEU A 380 90.77 -77.07 -21.40
N GLN A 381 90.53 -76.90 -22.71
CA GLN A 381 89.77 -75.75 -23.22
C GLN A 381 88.29 -75.79 -22.83
N ASN A 382 87.65 -76.96 -22.84
CA ASN A 382 86.26 -77.11 -22.40
C ASN A 382 86.07 -76.86 -20.90
N GLU A 383 87.01 -77.32 -20.07
CA GLU A 383 87.01 -77.03 -18.62
C GLU A 383 87.17 -75.53 -18.36
N ASN A 384 88.07 -74.85 -19.08
CA ASN A 384 88.25 -73.40 -18.97
C ASN A 384 87.01 -72.61 -19.40
N MET A 385 86.33 -73.03 -20.48
CA MET A 385 85.07 -72.41 -20.91
C MET A 385 83.93 -72.63 -19.91
N SER A 386 83.87 -73.81 -19.26
CA SER A 386 82.91 -74.08 -18.19
C SER A 386 83.13 -73.19 -16.96
N VAL A 387 84.39 -73.00 -16.56
CA VAL A 387 84.74 -72.11 -15.43
C VAL A 387 84.41 -70.65 -15.74
N MET A 388 84.59 -70.17 -16.97
CA MET A 388 84.16 -68.82 -17.35
C MET A 388 82.63 -68.66 -17.34
N ALA A 389 81.88 -69.67 -17.80
CA ALA A 389 80.42 -69.64 -17.73
C ALA A 389 79.92 -69.52 -16.29
N ILE A 390 80.47 -70.31 -15.36
CA ILE A 390 80.12 -70.25 -13.94
C ILE A 390 80.44 -68.87 -13.33
N LYS A 391 81.58 -68.26 -13.69
CA LYS A 391 81.92 -66.90 -13.21
C LYS A 391 80.91 -65.86 -13.70
N LYS A 392 80.48 -65.93 -14.96
CA LYS A 392 79.49 -65.00 -15.52
C LYS A 392 78.10 -65.21 -14.92
N ASP A 393 77.72 -66.45 -14.61
CA ASP A 393 76.48 -66.74 -13.89
C ASP A 393 76.49 -66.18 -12.46
N VAL A 394 77.63 -66.22 -11.77
CA VAL A 394 77.77 -65.61 -10.44
C VAL A 394 77.66 -64.09 -10.50
N GLU A 395 78.29 -63.44 -11.48
CA GLU A 395 78.16 -61.98 -11.70
C GLU A 395 76.71 -61.56 -11.99
N ILE A 396 75.99 -62.33 -12.82
CA ILE A 396 74.57 -62.07 -13.11
C ILE A 396 73.72 -62.18 -11.85
N ARG A 397 73.95 -63.22 -11.02
CA ARG A 397 73.22 -63.39 -9.76
C ARG A 397 73.50 -62.27 -8.78
N GLN A 398 74.75 -61.81 -8.67
CA GLN A 398 75.10 -60.67 -7.82
C GLN A 398 74.34 -59.41 -8.25
N LEU A 399 74.37 -59.08 -9.55
CA LEU A 399 73.64 -57.93 -10.09
C LEU A 399 72.12 -58.05 -9.91
N GLN A 400 71.56 -59.25 -10.02
CA GLN A 400 70.14 -59.51 -9.74
C GLN A 400 69.80 -59.24 -8.26
N THR A 401 70.61 -59.75 -7.33
CA THR A 401 70.38 -59.50 -5.88
C THR A 401 70.53 -58.02 -5.52
N GLU A 402 71.47 -57.30 -6.13
CA GLU A 402 71.62 -55.87 -5.93
C GLU A 402 70.41 -55.09 -6.47
N PHE A 403 69.90 -55.46 -7.64
CA PHE A 403 68.70 -54.85 -8.21
C PHE A 403 67.47 -55.11 -7.34
N GLU A 404 67.27 -56.33 -6.87
CA GLU A 404 66.17 -56.69 -5.95
C GLU A 404 66.28 -55.92 -4.63
N SER A 405 67.48 -55.79 -4.07
CA SER A 405 67.68 -55.02 -2.83
C SER A 405 67.32 -53.53 -3.00
N LYS A 406 67.71 -52.92 -4.13
CA LYS A 406 67.37 -51.52 -4.45
C LYS A 406 65.88 -51.35 -4.71
N LYS A 407 65.25 -52.32 -5.37
CA LYS A 407 63.79 -52.35 -5.59
C LYS A 407 63.03 -52.36 -4.26
N VAL A 408 63.41 -53.25 -3.34
CA VAL A 408 62.78 -53.34 -2.00
C VAL A 408 62.96 -52.04 -1.20
N LEU A 409 64.14 -51.41 -1.29
CA LEU A 409 64.39 -50.12 -0.62
C LEU A 409 63.52 -48.99 -1.21
N MET A 410 63.35 -48.93 -2.53
CA MET A 410 62.45 -47.95 -3.17
C MET A 410 60.98 -48.20 -2.82
N GLU A 411 60.52 -49.45 -2.84
CA GLU A 411 59.15 -49.80 -2.45
C GLU A 411 58.88 -49.43 -0.98
N ARG A 412 59.86 -49.66 -0.09
CA ARG A 412 59.75 -49.27 1.31
C ARG A 412 59.69 -47.76 1.50
N ALA A 413 60.54 -47.00 0.81
CA ALA A 413 60.49 -45.54 0.82
C ALA A 413 59.17 -44.99 0.28
N GLN A 414 58.60 -45.62 -0.75
CA GLN A 414 57.30 -45.24 -1.30
C GLN A 414 56.15 -45.52 -0.32
N ILE A 415 56.19 -46.66 0.39
CA ILE A 415 55.22 -46.99 1.45
C ILE A 415 55.31 -45.99 2.60
N ASP A 416 56.51 -45.65 3.03
CA ASP A 416 56.71 -44.70 4.13
C ASP A 416 56.23 -43.29 3.75
N PHE A 417 56.48 -42.85 2.52
CA PHE A 417 55.94 -41.59 1.99
C PHE A 417 54.40 -41.57 1.93
N ILE A 418 53.77 -42.68 1.51
CA ILE A 418 52.31 -42.80 1.49
C ILE A 418 51.76 -42.73 2.92
N LYS A 419 52.36 -43.43 3.88
CA LYS A 419 51.93 -43.38 5.29
C LYS A 419 52.06 -41.99 5.89
N GLU A 420 53.13 -41.26 5.58
CA GLU A 420 53.33 -39.90 6.05
C GLU A 420 52.28 -38.95 5.46
N LYS A 421 51.98 -39.08 4.17
CA LYS A 421 50.90 -38.31 3.51
C LYS A 421 49.51 -38.66 4.03
N GLU A 422 49.24 -39.94 4.30
CA GLU A 422 48.00 -40.39 4.92
C GLU A 422 47.86 -39.83 6.34
N ALA A 423 48.93 -39.81 7.13
CA ALA A 423 48.94 -39.22 8.48
C ALA A 423 48.71 -37.70 8.45
N GLU A 424 49.34 -36.96 7.54
CA GLU A 424 49.08 -35.54 7.32
C GLU A 424 47.61 -35.30 6.92
N SER A 425 47.08 -36.10 6.00
CA SER A 425 45.69 -35.99 5.55
C SER A 425 44.68 -36.29 6.67
N ALA A 426 45.00 -37.26 7.55
CA ALA A 426 44.19 -37.58 8.71
C ALA A 426 44.19 -36.42 9.73
N LEU A 427 45.33 -35.77 9.95
CA LEU A 427 45.42 -34.62 10.84
C LEU A 427 44.56 -33.45 10.34
N ILE A 428 44.62 -33.15 9.04
CA ILE A 428 43.80 -32.11 8.39
C ILE A 428 42.30 -32.45 8.47
N ARG A 429 41.92 -33.72 8.30
CA ARG A 429 40.53 -34.14 8.48
C ARG A 429 40.07 -33.91 9.92
N THR A 430 40.87 -34.32 10.92
CA THR A 430 40.48 -34.11 12.32
C THR A 430 40.39 -32.64 12.73
N SER A 431 41.19 -31.74 12.16
CA SER A 431 41.06 -30.31 12.42
C SER A 431 39.83 -29.72 11.74
N ALA A 432 39.52 -30.14 10.51
CA ALA A 432 38.30 -29.77 9.80
C ALA A 432 37.03 -30.29 10.51
N ASP A 433 37.05 -31.52 11.02
CA ASP A 433 35.94 -32.11 11.79
C ASP A 433 35.69 -31.37 13.11
N LYS A 434 36.76 -30.90 13.78
CA LYS A 434 36.62 -30.07 14.98
C LYS A 434 36.04 -28.69 14.67
N GLU A 435 36.45 -28.07 13.57
CA GLU A 435 35.95 -26.76 13.18
C GLU A 435 34.50 -26.83 12.71
N THR A 436 34.13 -27.86 11.95
CA THR A 436 32.72 -28.12 11.60
C THR A 436 31.87 -28.38 12.84
N HIS A 437 32.35 -29.12 13.83
CA HIS A 437 31.63 -29.30 15.11
C HIS A 437 31.45 -27.98 15.90
N ARG A 438 32.44 -27.08 15.88
CA ARG A 438 32.31 -25.75 16.50
C ARG A 438 31.29 -24.90 15.77
N LEU A 439 31.30 -24.91 14.44
CA LEU A 439 30.33 -24.16 13.65
C LEU A 439 28.90 -24.71 13.81
N THR A 440 28.72 -26.03 13.92
CA THR A 440 27.39 -26.63 14.15
C THR A 440 26.85 -26.35 15.55
N THR A 441 27.71 -26.33 16.58
CA THR A 441 27.31 -25.96 17.95
C THR A 441 26.89 -24.49 18.04
N ILE A 442 27.70 -23.56 17.48
CA ILE A 442 27.34 -22.14 17.41
C ILE A 442 26.04 -21.93 16.62
N LYS A 443 25.87 -22.64 15.50
CA LYS A 443 24.64 -22.59 14.70
C LYS A 443 23.42 -23.05 15.52
N SER A 444 23.53 -24.15 16.26
CA SER A 444 22.44 -24.64 17.12
C SER A 444 22.09 -23.66 18.25
N GLU A 445 23.08 -22.99 18.83
CA GLU A 445 22.85 -21.96 19.86
C GLU A 445 22.15 -20.73 19.26
N MET A 446 22.60 -20.26 18.08
CA MET A 446 21.93 -19.18 17.36
C MET A 446 20.48 -19.55 16.99
N GLU A 447 20.23 -20.75 16.49
CA GLU A 447 18.87 -21.23 16.17
C GLU A 447 17.96 -21.20 17.40
N LYS A 448 18.45 -21.67 18.57
CA LYS A 448 17.69 -21.59 19.84
C LYS A 448 17.40 -20.15 20.26
N THR A 449 18.35 -19.23 20.09
CA THR A 449 18.10 -17.80 20.41
C THR A 449 17.09 -17.18 19.45
N MET A 450 17.14 -17.55 18.16
CA MET A 450 16.19 -17.09 17.15
C MET A 450 14.78 -17.60 17.43
N GLU A 451 14.62 -18.86 17.84
CA GLU A 451 13.33 -19.43 18.24
C GLU A 451 12.74 -18.72 19.47
N ARG A 452 13.58 -18.42 20.49
CA ARG A 452 13.16 -17.64 21.66
C ARG A 452 12.69 -16.24 21.27
N LEU A 453 13.49 -15.51 20.49
CA LEU A 453 13.13 -14.18 20.00
C LEU A 453 11.87 -14.19 19.14
N GLN A 454 11.66 -15.22 18.32
CA GLN A 454 10.42 -15.39 17.56
C GLN A 454 9.22 -15.67 18.47
N SER A 455 9.40 -16.41 19.56
CA SER A 455 8.34 -16.65 20.54
C SER A 455 7.98 -15.37 21.30
N ASP A 456 8.98 -14.58 21.70
CA ASP A 456 8.79 -13.29 22.38
C ASP A 456 8.10 -12.28 21.45
N LEU A 457 8.52 -12.21 20.18
CA LEU A 457 7.85 -11.38 19.16
C LEU A 457 6.38 -11.78 18.97
N LYS A 458 6.03 -13.06 19.06
CA LYS A 458 4.62 -13.49 19.00
C LYS A 458 3.82 -13.02 20.22
N VAL A 459 4.41 -13.04 21.41
CA VAL A 459 3.75 -12.55 22.64
C VAL A 459 3.56 -11.04 22.57
N VAL A 460 4.60 -10.28 22.20
CA VAL A 460 4.51 -8.83 22.05
C VAL A 460 3.48 -8.43 20.99
N ARG A 461 3.40 -9.14 19.86
CA ARG A 461 2.38 -8.90 18.83
C ARG A 461 0.96 -9.16 19.33
N ARG A 462 0.74 -10.17 20.17
CA ARG A 462 -0.57 -10.41 20.80
C ARG A 462 -0.94 -9.28 21.76
N ASN A 463 0.00 -8.85 22.59
CA ASN A 463 -0.22 -7.76 23.53
C ASN A 463 -0.48 -6.43 22.81
N LEU A 464 0.20 -6.19 21.68
CA LEU A 464 -0.06 -5.04 20.83
C LEU A 464 -1.47 -5.09 20.24
N ALA A 465 -1.89 -6.24 19.71
CA ALA A 465 -3.25 -6.40 19.17
C ALA A 465 -4.35 -6.22 20.23
N THR A 466 -4.13 -6.67 21.47
CA THR A 466 -5.08 -6.43 22.56
C THR A 466 -5.14 -4.95 22.96
N ALA A 467 -3.98 -4.28 23.05
CA ALA A 467 -3.92 -2.85 23.34
C ALA A 467 -4.56 -2.00 22.23
N GLU A 468 -4.36 -2.37 20.96
CA GLU A 468 -5.01 -1.73 19.82
C GLU A 468 -6.54 -1.91 19.86
N ALA A 469 -7.03 -3.10 20.23
CA ALA A 469 -8.46 -3.37 20.39
C ALA A 469 -9.09 -2.59 21.57
N GLU A 470 -8.34 -2.40 22.66
CA GLU A 470 -8.78 -1.55 23.77
C GLU A 470 -8.83 -0.07 23.36
N LEU A 471 -7.84 0.39 22.59
CA LEU A 471 -7.78 1.76 22.09
C LEU A 471 -8.94 2.07 21.13
N THR A 472 -9.27 1.15 20.22
CA THR A 472 -10.44 1.30 19.34
C THR A 472 -11.73 1.26 20.14
N GLY A 473 -11.86 0.36 21.12
CA GLY A 473 -13.01 0.32 22.02
C GLY A 473 -13.20 1.60 22.84
N LEU A 474 -12.12 2.25 23.27
CA LEU A 474 -12.18 3.56 23.93
C LEU A 474 -12.52 4.69 22.95
N SER A 475 -12.01 4.63 21.72
CA SER A 475 -12.37 5.57 20.65
C SER A 475 -13.85 5.52 20.32
N ASP A 476 -14.43 4.31 20.19
CA ASP A 476 -15.85 4.13 19.93
C ASP A 476 -16.73 4.66 21.06
N LYS A 477 -16.31 4.46 22.32
CA LYS A 477 -16.99 5.04 23.49
C LYS A 477 -16.93 6.57 23.49
N ASN A 478 -15.80 7.17 23.10
CA ASN A 478 -15.70 8.63 22.98
C ASN A 478 -16.64 9.17 21.89
N VAL A 479 -16.73 8.50 20.74
CA VAL A 479 -17.67 8.89 19.67
C VAL A 479 -19.12 8.77 20.14
N GLN A 480 -19.45 7.73 20.92
CA GLN A 480 -20.78 7.57 21.51
C GLN A 480 -21.08 8.69 22.52
N MET A 481 -20.14 9.03 23.40
CA MET A 481 -20.30 10.14 24.35
C MET A 481 -20.46 11.49 23.64
N ASP A 482 -19.71 11.72 22.55
CA ASP A 482 -19.85 12.94 21.75
C ASP A 482 -21.22 13.01 21.05
N ALA A 483 -21.73 11.88 20.55
CA ALA A 483 -23.08 11.80 19.98
C ALA A 483 -24.15 12.09 21.06
N GLU A 484 -24.01 11.54 22.25
CA GLU A 484 -24.90 11.84 23.39
C GLU A 484 -24.86 13.33 23.76
N ILE A 485 -23.67 13.95 23.80
CA ILE A 485 -23.53 15.39 24.05
C ILE A 485 -24.26 16.22 22.98
N VAL A 486 -24.17 15.84 21.70
CA VAL A 486 -24.87 16.53 20.61
C VAL A 486 -26.39 16.40 20.77
N THR A 487 -26.90 15.19 21.04
CA THR A 487 -28.35 14.98 21.23
C THR A 487 -28.89 15.74 22.45
N LEU A 488 -28.14 15.81 23.56
CA LEU A 488 -28.50 16.61 24.73
C LEU A 488 -28.49 18.11 24.43
N ARG A 489 -27.54 18.60 23.63
CA ARG A 489 -27.50 20.00 23.17
C ARG A 489 -28.68 20.35 22.27
N GLU A 490 -29.06 19.45 21.38
CA GLU A 490 -30.24 19.63 20.51
C GLU A 490 -31.54 19.63 21.33
N SER A 491 -31.68 18.70 22.28
CA SER A 491 -32.84 18.64 23.18
C SER A 491 -32.98 19.92 24.02
N THR A 492 -31.89 20.42 24.61
CA THR A 492 -31.89 21.68 25.38
C THR A 492 -32.20 22.90 24.51
N ALA A 493 -31.71 22.94 23.27
CA ALA A 493 -32.05 24.00 22.31
C ALA A 493 -33.53 23.97 21.92
N GLN A 494 -34.09 22.78 21.68
CA GLN A 494 -35.51 22.61 21.38
C GLN A 494 -36.40 23.00 22.56
N GLN A 495 -36.03 22.65 23.78
CA GLN A 495 -36.73 23.10 24.99
C GLN A 495 -36.66 24.64 25.13
N ALA A 496 -35.50 25.26 24.94
CA ALA A 496 -35.34 26.71 25.00
C ALA A 496 -36.16 27.45 23.91
N GLU A 497 -36.26 26.89 22.71
CA GLU A 497 -37.13 27.42 21.65
C GLU A 497 -38.61 27.25 21.98
N ALA A 498 -39.02 26.12 22.55
CA ALA A 498 -40.39 25.90 22.99
C ALA A 498 -40.79 26.91 24.08
N TYR A 499 -39.91 27.18 25.04
CA TYR A 499 -40.10 28.23 26.05
C TYR A 499 -40.18 29.63 25.42
N ARG A 500 -39.30 29.96 24.46
CA ARG A 500 -39.38 31.26 23.73
C ARG A 500 -40.69 31.41 22.96
N ARG A 501 -41.16 30.36 22.29
CA ARG A 501 -42.43 30.38 21.55
C ARG A 501 -43.62 30.55 22.50
N ARG A 502 -43.60 29.88 23.65
CA ARG A 502 -44.64 30.02 24.69
C ARG A 502 -44.68 31.44 25.25
N ILE A 503 -43.53 32.06 25.52
CA ILE A 503 -43.43 33.45 25.97
C ILE A 503 -43.94 34.41 24.88
N LEU A 504 -43.55 34.20 23.61
CA LEU A 504 -44.01 35.04 22.49
C LEU A 504 -45.52 34.94 22.26
N GLN A 505 -46.12 33.76 22.43
CA GLN A 505 -47.58 33.58 22.38
C GLN A 505 -48.28 34.28 23.56
N LEU A 506 -47.75 34.17 24.77
CA LEU A 506 -48.31 34.87 25.94
C LEU A 506 -48.18 36.40 25.83
N VAL A 507 -47.14 36.90 25.17
CA VAL A 507 -46.95 38.33 24.87
C VAL A 507 -47.85 38.80 23.73
N SER A 508 -48.21 37.93 22.76
CA SER A 508 -49.18 38.27 21.71
C SER A 508 -50.63 38.24 22.17
N ASP A 509 -50.95 37.39 23.15
CA ASP A 509 -52.33 37.10 23.54
C ASP A 509 -52.86 38.01 24.67
N VAL A 510 -52.04 38.87 25.29
CA VAL A 510 -52.43 39.63 26.48
C VAL A 510 -52.13 41.13 26.39
N GLY A 511 -53.21 41.92 26.43
CA GLY A 511 -53.17 43.35 26.76
C GLY A 511 -52.92 43.58 28.25
N GLU A 512 -52.28 44.71 28.56
CA GLU A 512 -51.78 45.17 29.88
C GLU A 512 -52.62 44.71 31.10
N GLY A 513 -52.14 43.70 31.85
CA GLY A 513 -52.76 43.23 33.09
C GLY A 513 -51.73 42.67 34.10
N ASP A 514 -51.96 42.91 35.39
CA ASP A 514 -51.00 42.69 36.49
C ASP A 514 -50.81 41.20 36.87
N ASP A 515 -51.75 40.33 36.49
CA ASP A 515 -51.65 38.88 36.70
C ASP A 515 -50.60 38.22 35.79
N SER A 516 -50.29 38.83 34.64
CA SER A 516 -49.25 38.37 33.72
C SER A 516 -47.85 38.58 34.29
N ARG A 517 -47.65 39.59 35.13
CA ARG A 517 -46.34 39.86 35.77
C ARG A 517 -46.00 38.81 36.81
N LYS A 518 -46.99 38.34 37.57
CA LYS A 518 -46.82 37.28 38.58
C LYS A 518 -46.51 35.93 37.95
N LEU A 519 -47.22 35.56 36.87
CA LEU A 519 -46.99 34.31 36.16
C LEU A 519 -45.61 34.29 35.45
N VAL A 520 -45.19 35.44 34.91
CA VAL A 520 -43.84 35.59 34.34
C VAL A 520 -42.77 35.51 35.43
N GLN A 521 -43.03 36.04 36.63
CA GLN A 521 -42.14 35.90 37.78
C GLN A 521 -41.98 34.44 38.22
N GLU A 522 -43.08 33.69 38.35
CA GLU A 522 -43.02 32.26 38.70
C GLU A 522 -42.25 31.45 37.64
N LEU A 523 -42.46 31.72 36.34
CA LEU A 523 -41.72 31.06 35.26
C LEU A 523 -40.21 31.38 35.25
N ILE A 524 -39.84 32.61 35.63
CA ILE A 524 -38.44 33.00 35.77
C ILE A 524 -37.80 32.27 36.96
N GLU A 525 -38.52 32.13 38.08
CA GLU A 525 -38.05 31.41 39.26
C GLU A 525 -37.88 29.90 38.98
N ASP A 526 -38.81 29.29 38.25
CA ASP A 526 -38.71 27.88 37.86
C ASP A 526 -37.55 27.64 36.87
N HIS A 527 -37.33 28.56 35.91
CA HIS A 527 -36.17 28.49 35.04
C HIS A 527 -34.84 28.65 35.82
N ALA A 528 -34.80 29.51 36.83
CA ALA A 528 -33.64 29.66 37.68
C ALA A 528 -33.35 28.38 38.50
N ARG A 529 -34.40 27.69 38.97
CA ARG A 529 -34.27 26.39 39.66
C ARG A 529 -33.73 25.29 38.74
N VAL A 530 -34.27 25.16 37.53
CA VAL A 530 -33.79 24.16 36.57
C VAL A 530 -32.34 24.44 36.14
N GLN A 531 -31.97 25.70 35.93
CA GLN A 531 -30.58 26.06 35.62
C GLN A 531 -29.62 25.77 36.78
N THR A 532 -30.02 26.00 38.02
CA THR A 532 -29.17 25.70 39.18
C THR A 532 -28.96 24.21 39.37
N GLN A 533 -29.99 23.38 39.14
CA GLN A 533 -29.86 21.91 39.10
C GLN A 533 -28.92 21.44 37.99
N GLN A 534 -29.10 21.91 36.75
CA GLN A 534 -28.23 21.52 35.63
C GLN A 534 -26.77 21.95 35.85
N ASN A 535 -26.55 23.14 36.41
CA ASN A 535 -25.21 23.61 36.75
C ASN A 535 -24.55 22.78 37.87
N ALA A 536 -25.34 22.28 38.83
CA ALA A 536 -24.85 21.37 39.86
C ALA A 536 -24.44 20.00 39.28
N GLU A 537 -25.25 19.43 38.38
CA GLU A 537 -24.91 18.17 37.70
C GLU A 537 -23.66 18.29 36.81
N ILE A 538 -23.50 19.43 36.11
CA ILE A 538 -22.28 19.72 35.33
C ILE A 538 -21.07 19.88 36.26
N ALA A 539 -21.22 20.51 37.42
CA ALA A 539 -20.15 20.66 38.40
C ALA A 539 -19.71 19.31 38.98
N ASP A 540 -20.67 18.43 39.29
CA ASP A 540 -20.42 17.06 39.75
C ASP A 540 -19.72 16.22 38.68
N GLY A 541 -20.17 16.28 37.42
CA GLY A 541 -19.51 15.61 36.29
C GLY A 541 -18.06 16.06 36.11
N ARG A 542 -17.81 17.37 36.18
CA ARG A 542 -16.44 17.93 36.10
C ARG A 542 -15.57 17.55 37.29
N SER A 543 -16.14 17.29 38.47
CA SER A 543 -15.38 16.86 39.65
C SER A 543 -14.91 15.40 39.52
N ARG A 544 -15.76 14.54 38.94
CA ARG A 544 -15.45 13.12 38.64
C ARG A 544 -14.38 13.03 37.57
N GLU A 545 -14.51 13.79 36.50
CA GLU A 545 -13.54 13.86 35.40
C GLU A 545 -12.15 14.32 35.90
N ARG A 546 -12.10 15.31 36.80
CA ARG A 546 -10.85 15.75 37.45
C ARG A 546 -10.22 14.65 38.29
N THR A 547 -11.03 13.82 38.95
CA THR A 547 -10.55 12.74 39.81
C THR A 547 -9.96 11.60 38.98
N ILE A 548 -10.62 11.23 37.88
CA ILE A 548 -10.12 10.24 36.89
C ILE A 548 -8.83 10.73 36.23
N ASN A 549 -8.80 11.99 35.78
CA ASN A 549 -7.59 12.58 35.18
C ASN A 549 -6.41 12.65 36.15
N ARG A 550 -6.65 12.88 37.44
CA ARG A 550 -5.60 12.79 38.47
C ARG A 550 -5.07 11.37 38.64
N LYS A 551 -5.94 10.36 38.62
CA LYS A 551 -5.53 8.94 38.68
C LYS A 551 -4.72 8.54 37.44
N MET A 552 -5.19 8.91 36.23
CA MET A 552 -4.49 8.66 34.97
C MET A 552 -3.10 9.32 34.92
N ARG A 553 -2.97 10.55 35.41
CA ARG A 553 -1.66 11.22 35.49
C ARG A 553 -0.70 10.52 36.45
N LYS A 554 -1.18 10.06 37.61
CA LYS A 554 -0.36 9.28 38.57
C LYS A 554 0.09 7.94 37.97
N LEU A 555 -0.79 7.27 37.23
CA LEU A 555 -0.46 6.03 36.55
C LEU A 555 0.59 6.28 35.45
N ALA A 556 0.40 7.32 34.63
CA ALA A 556 1.31 7.69 33.56
C ALA A 556 2.70 8.11 34.07
N THR A 557 2.79 8.77 35.24
CA THR A 557 4.08 9.06 35.88
C THR A 557 4.74 7.80 36.41
N ALA A 558 3.99 6.89 37.06
CA ALA A 558 4.53 5.62 37.53
C ALA A 558 5.03 4.74 36.37
N TYR A 559 4.31 4.70 35.25
CA TYR A 559 4.76 4.00 34.03
C TYR A 559 6.01 4.63 33.42
N ARG A 560 6.12 5.97 33.41
CA ARG A 560 7.32 6.68 32.92
C ARG A 560 8.53 6.43 33.81
N GLU A 561 8.34 6.47 35.12
CA GLU A 561 9.40 6.15 36.10
C GLU A 561 9.86 4.70 35.96
N LEU A 562 8.93 3.75 35.72
CA LEU A 562 9.27 2.36 35.45
C LEU A 562 10.03 2.21 34.13
N ALA A 563 9.58 2.89 33.06
CA ALA A 563 10.21 2.84 31.74
C ALA A 563 11.64 3.42 31.77
N HIS A 564 11.85 4.55 32.43
CA HIS A 564 13.19 5.13 32.61
C HIS A 564 14.10 4.22 33.45
N ALA A 565 13.57 3.56 34.48
CA ALA A 565 14.34 2.58 35.25
C ALA A 565 14.75 1.34 34.42
N PHE A 566 13.98 0.96 33.40
CA PHE A 566 14.34 -0.09 32.44
C PHE A 566 15.35 0.38 31.38
N GLU A 567 15.27 1.63 30.92
CA GLU A 567 16.19 2.21 29.93
C GLU A 567 17.57 2.50 30.51
N ASP A 568 17.67 2.89 31.79
CA ASP A 568 18.94 3.21 32.46
C ASP A 568 19.73 1.96 32.92
N GLY A 569 19.20 0.75 32.74
CA GLY A 569 19.90 -0.51 33.03
C GLY A 569 20.15 -0.77 34.52
N ASP A 570 19.39 -0.12 35.40
CA ASP A 570 19.53 -0.26 36.85
C ASP A 570 18.95 -1.60 37.33
N LYS A 571 19.81 -2.58 37.65
CA LYS A 571 19.44 -3.92 38.12
C LYS A 571 18.83 -3.95 39.53
N THR A 572 18.40 -2.80 40.05
CA THR A 572 17.86 -2.64 41.42
C THR A 572 16.36 -2.35 41.45
N VAL A 573 15.64 -2.54 40.35
CA VAL A 573 14.16 -2.63 40.42
C VAL A 573 13.80 -3.97 41.03
N LYS A 574 13.49 -3.98 42.34
CA LYS A 574 12.83 -5.13 42.96
C LYS A 574 11.51 -5.36 42.22
N PRO A 575 11.24 -6.55 41.65
CA PRO A 575 9.91 -6.88 41.17
C PRO A 575 8.93 -6.64 42.31
N LEU A 576 7.76 -6.05 42.01
CA LEU A 576 6.70 -5.87 43.00
C LEU A 576 6.48 -7.20 43.70
N SER A 577 6.51 -7.19 45.04
CA SER A 577 6.27 -8.40 45.82
C SER A 577 4.89 -8.99 45.45
N GLU A 578 4.74 -10.32 45.49
CA GLU A 578 3.46 -10.99 45.22
C GLU A 578 2.30 -10.39 46.03
N SER A 579 2.57 -9.87 47.24
CA SER A 579 1.62 -9.12 48.06
C SER A 579 1.13 -7.83 47.37
N GLN A 580 2.03 -7.03 46.82
CA GLN A 580 1.68 -5.76 46.17
C GLN A 580 0.97 -5.99 44.83
N VAL A 581 1.33 -7.05 44.11
CA VAL A 581 0.61 -7.46 42.90
C VAL A 581 -0.80 -7.94 43.27
N GLY A 582 -0.94 -8.68 44.37
CA GLY A 582 -2.24 -9.09 44.93
C GLY A 582 -3.13 -7.92 45.33
N ASP A 583 -2.56 -6.92 46.02
CA ASP A 583 -3.30 -5.73 46.45
C ASP A 583 -3.79 -4.90 45.26
N ILE A 584 -2.95 -4.74 44.22
CA ILE A 584 -3.34 -4.05 42.98
C ILE A 584 -4.41 -4.85 42.23
N SER A 585 -4.30 -6.18 42.17
CA SER A 585 -5.32 -7.05 41.57
C SER A 585 -6.66 -6.94 42.31
N LEU A 586 -6.63 -6.86 43.63
CA LEU A 586 -7.82 -6.70 44.47
C LEU A 586 -8.47 -5.32 44.26
N GLU A 587 -7.68 -4.25 44.18
CA GLU A 587 -8.20 -2.91 43.87
C GLU A 587 -8.78 -2.83 42.46
N VAL A 588 -8.14 -3.47 41.47
CA VAL A 588 -8.66 -3.53 40.09
C VAL A 588 -9.98 -4.28 40.07
N ALA A 589 -10.08 -5.44 40.73
CA ALA A 589 -11.31 -6.22 40.83
C ALA A 589 -12.44 -5.44 41.55
N GLN A 590 -12.12 -4.73 42.64
CA GLN A 590 -13.11 -3.89 43.33
C GLN A 590 -13.60 -2.72 42.48
N ASN A 591 -12.68 -2.09 41.74
CA ASN A 591 -13.04 -1.03 40.81
C ASN A 591 -13.92 -1.59 39.67
N GLU A 592 -13.58 -2.73 39.07
CA GLU A 592 -14.38 -3.39 38.03
C GLU A 592 -15.81 -3.67 38.49
N VAL A 593 -16.00 -4.19 39.71
CA VAL A 593 -17.33 -4.41 40.29
C VAL A 593 -18.10 -3.10 40.47
N SER A 594 -17.43 -2.03 40.90
CA SER A 594 -18.04 -0.70 41.00
C SER A 594 -18.48 -0.17 39.63
N TRP A 595 -17.62 -0.28 38.60
CA TRP A 595 -17.94 0.14 37.24
C TRP A 595 -19.08 -0.68 36.64
N GLN A 596 -19.11 -1.99 36.89
CA GLN A 596 -20.19 -2.87 36.44
C GLN A 596 -21.53 -2.49 37.09
N SER A 597 -21.55 -2.24 38.41
CA SER A 597 -22.75 -1.78 39.10
C SER A 597 -23.26 -0.43 38.58
N GLU A 598 -22.36 0.47 38.20
CA GLU A 598 -22.74 1.77 37.60
C GLU A 598 -23.28 1.61 36.17
N ILE A 599 -22.65 0.76 35.36
CA ILE A 599 -23.11 0.42 34.00
C ILE A 599 -24.51 -0.20 34.06
N ASP A 600 -24.74 -1.12 34.99
CA ASP A 600 -26.05 -1.74 35.17
C ASP A 600 -27.10 -0.73 35.66
N GLY A 601 -26.73 0.20 36.55
CA GLY A 601 -27.59 1.31 36.95
C GLY A 601 -27.93 2.27 35.80
N VAL A 602 -27.02 2.51 34.86
CA VAL A 602 -27.30 3.27 33.63
C VAL A 602 -28.17 2.48 32.67
N ARG A 603 -27.94 1.17 32.50
CA ARG A 603 -28.78 0.30 31.65
C ARG A 603 -30.22 0.25 32.15
N ILE A 604 -30.44 0.12 33.45
CA ILE A 604 -31.78 0.13 34.05
C ILE A 604 -32.47 1.48 33.77
N ARG A 605 -31.76 2.60 33.94
CA ARG A 605 -32.30 3.93 33.63
C ARG A 605 -32.65 4.09 32.15
N LEU A 606 -31.79 3.60 31.26
CA LEU A 606 -32.05 3.59 29.82
C LEU A 606 -33.28 2.75 29.48
N GLN A 607 -33.42 1.56 30.08
CA GLN A 607 -34.57 0.68 29.89
C GLN A 607 -35.87 1.32 30.42
N THR A 608 -35.82 2.00 31.56
CA THR A 608 -36.98 2.77 32.07
C THR A 608 -37.34 3.95 31.18
N ALA A 609 -36.36 4.65 30.62
CA ALA A 609 -36.62 5.75 29.69
C ALA A 609 -37.15 5.25 28.33
N GLN A 610 -36.65 4.11 27.85
CA GLN A 610 -37.13 3.45 26.63
C GLN A 610 -38.57 2.98 26.77
N THR A 611 -38.92 2.32 27.88
CA THR A 611 -40.30 1.89 28.15
C THR A 611 -41.26 3.07 28.31
N GLN A 612 -40.82 4.19 28.94
CA GLN A 612 -41.60 5.43 28.98
C GLN A 612 -41.79 6.03 27.57
N MET A 613 -40.75 6.05 26.74
CA MET A 613 -40.83 6.52 25.36
C MET A 613 -41.77 5.65 24.52
N GLU A 614 -41.73 4.32 24.70
CA GLU A 614 -42.64 3.37 24.04
C GLU A 614 -44.10 3.60 24.47
N SER A 615 -44.36 3.79 25.77
CA SER A 615 -45.68 4.15 26.27
C SER A 615 -46.20 5.45 25.65
N CYS A 616 -45.37 6.51 25.59
CA CYS A 616 -45.75 7.76 24.94
C CYS A 616 -45.98 7.59 23.43
N LYS A 617 -45.19 6.75 22.74
CA LYS A 617 -45.41 6.45 21.32
C LYS A 617 -46.73 5.72 21.10
N GLU A 618 -47.08 4.74 21.95
CA GLU A 618 -48.37 4.05 21.88
C GLU A 618 -49.55 4.99 22.08
N GLU A 619 -49.46 5.94 23.02
CA GLU A 619 -50.47 6.98 23.22
C GLU A 619 -50.61 7.89 21.99
N MET A 620 -49.49 8.32 21.40
CA MET A 620 -49.51 9.13 20.18
C MET A 620 -50.11 8.37 18.98
N VAL A 621 -49.84 7.07 18.85
CA VAL A 621 -50.43 6.22 17.80
C VAL A 621 -51.94 6.07 18.01
N LYS A 622 -52.40 5.84 19.25
CA LYS A 622 -53.85 5.79 19.57
C LYS A 622 -54.54 7.10 19.20
N GLN A 623 -53.97 8.24 19.55
CA GLN A 623 -54.50 9.56 19.17
C GLN A 623 -54.52 9.75 17.64
N ALA A 624 -53.49 9.31 16.92
CA ALA A 624 -53.45 9.37 15.47
C ALA A 624 -54.51 8.46 14.80
N GLU A 625 -54.77 7.27 15.35
CA GLU A 625 -55.82 6.38 14.87
C GLU A 625 -57.23 6.96 15.11
N GLU A 626 -57.45 7.61 16.26
CA GLU A 626 -58.69 8.33 16.54
C GLU A 626 -58.90 9.49 15.56
N GLN A 627 -57.86 10.29 15.31
CA GLN A 627 -57.89 11.35 14.31
C GLN A 627 -58.16 10.79 12.91
N LYS A 628 -57.57 9.65 12.54
CA LYS A 628 -57.82 8.98 11.25
C LYS A 628 -59.27 8.51 11.13
N LYS A 629 -59.90 8.02 12.22
CA LYS A 629 -61.33 7.68 12.25
C LYS A 629 -62.21 8.93 12.07
N VAL A 630 -61.85 10.05 12.69
CA VAL A 630 -62.55 11.34 12.52
C VAL A 630 -62.45 11.82 11.06
N VAL A 631 -61.24 11.83 10.48
CA VAL A 631 -61.03 12.20 9.07
C VAL A 631 -61.78 11.25 8.13
N GLY A 632 -61.85 9.95 8.44
CA GLY A 632 -62.63 8.98 7.69
C GLY A 632 -64.14 9.24 7.72
N ARG A 633 -64.68 9.74 8.84
CA ARG A 633 -66.09 10.19 8.92
C ARG A 633 -66.33 11.41 8.05
N LEU A 634 -65.50 12.44 8.18
CA LEU A 634 -65.60 13.67 7.40
C LEU A 634 -65.47 13.43 5.89
N ARG A 635 -64.64 12.46 5.47
CA ARG A 635 -64.55 12.06 4.05
C ARG A 635 -65.83 11.42 3.53
N ARG A 636 -66.49 10.58 4.33
CA ARG A 636 -67.78 9.97 3.93
C ARG A 636 -68.87 11.02 3.83
N GLU A 637 -68.93 11.96 4.75
CA GLU A 637 -69.85 13.11 4.69
C GLU A 637 -69.60 13.95 3.42
N LEU A 638 -68.33 14.19 3.07
CA LEU A 638 -67.97 14.86 1.81
C LEU A 638 -68.37 14.08 0.56
N GLU A 639 -68.26 12.75 0.58
CA GLU A 639 -68.70 11.88 -0.53
C GLU A 639 -70.22 11.88 -0.68
N GLU A 640 -70.97 11.89 0.43
CA GLU A 640 -72.44 12.01 0.43
C GLU A 640 -72.86 13.37 -0.15
N ILE A 641 -72.30 14.47 0.36
CA ILE A 641 -72.54 15.82 -0.20
C ILE A 641 -72.15 15.88 -1.70
N GLY A 642 -71.11 15.15 -2.09
CA GLY A 642 -70.69 15.03 -3.48
C GLY A 642 -71.72 14.32 -4.37
N ARG A 643 -72.36 13.25 -3.86
CA ARG A 643 -73.45 12.56 -4.57
C ARG A 643 -74.69 13.43 -4.66
N ASP A 644 -75.08 14.10 -3.57
CA ASP A 644 -76.21 15.03 -3.57
C ASP A 644 -76.00 16.14 -4.61
N LYS A 645 -74.78 16.66 -4.72
CA LYS A 645 -74.42 17.64 -5.76
C LYS A 645 -74.56 17.08 -7.17
N GLN A 646 -74.21 15.81 -7.41
CA GLN A 646 -74.36 15.16 -8.71
C GLN A 646 -75.82 14.89 -9.05
N GLU A 647 -76.65 14.49 -8.07
CA GLU A 647 -78.09 14.33 -8.23
C GLU A 647 -78.75 15.66 -8.58
N ILE A 648 -78.43 16.73 -7.85
CA ILE A 648 -78.93 18.09 -8.15
C ILE A 648 -78.46 18.54 -9.54
N ALA A 649 -77.23 18.22 -9.95
CA ALA A 649 -76.74 18.55 -11.29
C ALA A 649 -77.48 17.77 -12.39
N ALA A 650 -77.85 16.51 -12.13
CA ALA A 650 -78.63 15.67 -13.04
C ALA A 650 -80.06 16.20 -13.18
N GLU A 651 -80.70 16.59 -12.07
CA GLU A 651 -82.01 17.25 -12.07
C GLU A 651 -81.96 18.56 -12.87
N LEU A 652 -80.92 19.38 -12.68
CA LEU A 652 -80.72 20.62 -13.42
C LEU A 652 -80.53 20.37 -14.93
N THR A 653 -79.87 19.29 -15.33
CA THR A 653 -79.76 18.91 -16.75
C THR A 653 -81.08 18.40 -17.33
N ALA A 654 -81.88 17.68 -16.55
CA ALA A 654 -83.22 17.26 -16.99
C ALA A 654 -84.13 18.48 -17.21
N VAL A 655 -84.08 19.47 -16.31
CA VAL A 655 -84.81 20.74 -16.46
C VAL A 655 -84.35 21.49 -17.72
N LYS A 656 -83.04 21.50 -18.02
CA LYS A 656 -82.52 22.11 -19.25
C LYS A 656 -83.00 21.38 -20.52
N MET A 657 -83.13 20.05 -20.50
CA MET A 657 -83.68 19.30 -21.64
C MET A 657 -85.17 19.59 -21.85
N VAL A 658 -85.95 19.72 -20.77
CA VAL A 658 -87.35 20.14 -20.85
C VAL A 658 -87.45 21.57 -21.40
N HIS A 659 -86.55 22.47 -20.98
CA HIS A 659 -86.49 23.84 -21.49
C HIS A 659 -86.16 23.91 -22.99
N SER A 660 -85.24 23.08 -23.48
CA SER A 660 -84.97 22.99 -24.93
C SER A 660 -86.15 22.41 -25.70
N ALA A 661 -86.83 21.40 -25.15
CA ALA A 661 -88.02 20.82 -25.78
C ALA A 661 -89.21 21.81 -25.84
N CYS A 662 -89.32 22.73 -24.88
CA CYS A 662 -90.29 23.83 -24.95
C CYS A 662 -89.87 24.94 -25.93
N GLY A 663 -88.57 25.13 -26.18
CA GLY A 663 -88.06 26.09 -27.15
C GLY A 663 -88.39 25.75 -28.61
N ASP A 664 -88.41 24.46 -28.95
CA ASP A 664 -88.66 23.99 -30.32
C ASP A 664 -90.15 24.01 -30.72
N VAL A 665 -91.07 24.13 -29.75
CA VAL A 665 -92.52 24.28 -30.01
C VAL A 665 -92.92 25.73 -30.35
N LEU A 666 -92.05 26.71 -30.08
CA LEU A 666 -92.36 28.14 -30.25
C LEU A 666 -91.90 28.74 -31.59
N ALA A 667 -91.30 27.95 -32.50
CA ALA A 667 -90.79 28.41 -33.79
C ALA A 667 -91.74 28.19 -35.00
N ALA A 668 -92.97 27.68 -34.80
CA ALA A 668 -93.92 27.50 -35.89
C ALA A 668 -95.36 27.94 -35.54
N LYS A 669 -95.80 29.00 -36.24
CA LYS A 669 -97.17 29.53 -36.44
C LYS A 669 -97.74 30.55 -35.44
N SER A 670 -97.98 31.73 -36.03
CA SER A 670 -98.68 32.93 -35.62
C SER A 670 -100.15 32.74 -35.18
N VAL A 671 -100.61 33.53 -34.20
CA VAL A 671 -101.77 34.47 -34.25
C VAL A 671 -102.28 34.75 -32.82
N SER A 672 -102.48 36.05 -32.56
CA SER A 672 -103.39 36.71 -31.59
C SER A 672 -103.17 36.56 -30.07
N THR A 673 -102.81 37.71 -29.49
CA THR A 673 -103.42 38.40 -28.32
C THR A 673 -103.57 37.71 -26.97
N ASP A 674 -103.04 38.46 -26.00
CA ASP A 674 -103.41 38.63 -24.60
C ASP A 674 -102.78 37.72 -23.54
N MET A 675 -102.53 38.39 -22.40
CA MET A 675 -102.03 37.94 -21.10
C MET A 675 -100.49 38.03 -20.96
N GLY A 676 -99.88 38.84 -20.10
CA GLY A 676 -100.29 39.70 -18.99
C GLY A 676 -99.01 40.20 -18.27
N PRO A 677 -99.06 41.20 -17.39
CA PRO A 677 -97.88 41.95 -16.91
C PRO A 677 -96.88 41.15 -16.03
N ALA A 678 -97.15 39.89 -15.71
CA ALA A 678 -96.26 39.03 -14.93
C ALA A 678 -95.10 38.44 -15.74
N THR A 679 -95.24 38.31 -17.07
CA THR A 679 -94.21 37.72 -17.95
C THR A 679 -93.11 38.71 -18.32
N THR A 680 -93.42 40.02 -18.31
CA THR A 680 -92.44 41.09 -18.57
C THR A 680 -91.50 41.35 -17.39
N ASP A 681 -91.94 41.07 -16.15
CA ASP A 681 -91.09 41.20 -14.96
C ASP A 681 -90.24 39.94 -14.71
N ALA A 682 -90.76 38.75 -15.03
CA ALA A 682 -89.96 37.51 -15.03
C ALA A 682 -88.82 37.55 -16.05
N LEU A 683 -89.04 38.11 -17.24
CA LEU A 683 -88.01 38.28 -18.27
C LEU A 683 -86.92 39.29 -17.87
N LYS A 684 -87.23 40.32 -17.07
CA LYS A 684 -86.22 41.24 -16.52
C LYS A 684 -85.39 40.58 -15.41
N SER A 685 -86.00 39.74 -14.57
CA SER A 685 -85.29 39.00 -13.51
C SER A 685 -84.32 37.97 -14.08
N ILE A 686 -84.75 37.21 -15.11
CA ILE A 686 -83.91 36.21 -15.79
C ILE A 686 -82.77 36.87 -16.56
N LYS A 687 -82.98 38.07 -17.13
CA LYS A 687 -81.91 38.84 -17.79
C LYS A 687 -80.83 39.30 -16.80
N ASN A 688 -81.22 39.64 -15.57
CA ASN A 688 -80.28 39.99 -14.50
C ASN A 688 -79.51 38.77 -13.96
N GLU A 689 -80.12 37.59 -13.88
CA GLU A 689 -79.44 36.34 -13.50
C GLU A 689 -78.46 35.83 -14.56
N ILE A 690 -78.76 36.02 -15.85
CA ILE A 690 -77.86 35.67 -16.95
C ILE A 690 -76.63 36.60 -17.02
N GLU A 691 -76.78 37.88 -16.66
CA GLU A 691 -75.64 38.81 -16.51
C GLU A 691 -74.75 38.50 -15.31
N LEU A 692 -75.31 37.99 -14.22
CA LEU A 692 -74.57 37.49 -13.05
C LEU A 692 -73.78 36.21 -13.37
N LEU A 693 -74.38 35.28 -14.13
CA LEU A 693 -73.72 34.04 -14.54
C LEU A 693 -72.63 34.26 -15.61
N ARG A 694 -72.75 35.27 -16.48
CA ARG A 694 -71.69 35.66 -17.42
C ARG A 694 -70.45 36.25 -16.74
N LYS A 695 -70.61 36.90 -15.58
CA LYS A 695 -69.48 37.40 -14.78
C LYS A 695 -68.77 36.30 -14.01
N ALA A 696 -69.43 35.18 -13.70
CA ALA A 696 -68.84 34.05 -12.99
C ALA A 696 -68.04 33.08 -13.89
N TYR A 697 -68.24 33.12 -15.22
CA TYR A 697 -67.65 32.18 -16.18
C TYR A 697 -66.44 32.71 -16.97
N ALA A 698 -65.89 33.87 -16.60
CA ALA A 698 -64.78 34.51 -17.33
C ALA A 698 -63.36 34.12 -16.85
N THR A 699 -63.20 33.18 -15.91
CA THR A 699 -61.88 32.74 -15.45
C THR A 699 -61.85 31.26 -15.12
N ASP A 700 -61.49 30.43 -16.11
CA ASP A 700 -60.76 29.17 -15.92
C ASP A 700 -60.26 28.65 -17.29
N PRO A 701 -58.94 28.66 -17.58
CA PRO A 701 -58.38 27.89 -18.67
C PRO A 701 -57.97 26.49 -18.20
N ARG A 702 -58.42 25.48 -18.96
CA ARG A 702 -57.94 24.09 -18.91
C ARG A 702 -56.42 24.05 -19.16
N PRO A 703 -55.63 23.23 -18.47
CA PRO A 703 -54.20 23.12 -18.76
C PRO A 703 -53.97 22.24 -19.98
N GLU A 704 -53.42 22.85 -21.03
CA GLU A 704 -52.72 22.16 -22.11
C GLU A 704 -51.42 21.54 -21.55
N LEU A 705 -51.14 20.28 -21.88
CA LEU A 705 -49.83 19.67 -21.60
C LEU A 705 -48.77 20.42 -22.42
N HIS A 706 -47.98 21.24 -21.74
CA HIS A 706 -46.71 21.73 -22.26
C HIS A 706 -45.56 21.03 -21.51
N ALA A 707 -44.70 20.36 -22.28
CA ALA A 707 -43.40 19.94 -21.83
C ALA A 707 -42.52 21.19 -21.62
N GLY A 708 -42.63 21.78 -20.42
CA GLY A 708 -41.82 22.90 -19.95
C GLY A 708 -41.29 22.56 -18.56
N THR A 709 -39.98 22.69 -18.38
CA THR A 709 -39.24 22.26 -17.20
C THR A 709 -39.71 22.99 -15.93
N SER A 710 -39.69 22.28 -14.79
CA SER A 710 -39.99 22.77 -13.41
C SER A 710 -39.38 24.13 -13.05
N ASP A 711 -38.33 24.53 -13.77
CA ASP A 711 -37.61 25.78 -13.58
C ASP A 711 -38.31 27.01 -14.19
N ASP A 712 -39.13 26.85 -15.24
CA ASP A 712 -39.84 27.98 -15.86
C ASP A 712 -41.02 28.43 -14.98
N SER A 713 -41.73 27.50 -14.35
CA SER A 713 -42.77 27.82 -13.36
C SER A 713 -42.21 28.46 -12.09
N ARG A 714 -40.98 28.10 -11.68
CA ARG A 714 -40.29 28.73 -10.53
C ARG A 714 -39.88 30.17 -10.83
N ARG A 715 -39.39 30.44 -12.04
CA ARG A 715 -39.04 31.80 -12.50
C ARG A 715 -40.25 32.72 -12.58
N GLU A 716 -41.41 32.18 -12.98
CA GLU A 716 -42.65 32.96 -13.05
C GLU A 716 -43.21 33.28 -11.65
N ILE A 717 -43.08 32.36 -10.67
CA ILE A 717 -43.39 32.64 -9.26
C ILE A 717 -42.50 33.76 -8.69
N GLU A 718 -41.22 33.79 -9.03
CA GLU A 718 -40.31 34.87 -8.59
C GLU A 718 -40.69 36.23 -9.19
N ARG A 719 -41.04 36.26 -10.49
CA ARG A 719 -41.53 37.48 -11.15
C ARG A 719 -42.84 38.00 -10.54
N LEU A 720 -43.79 37.12 -10.22
CA LEU A 720 -45.05 37.50 -9.59
C LEU A 720 -44.86 37.98 -8.14
N ARG A 721 -43.91 37.37 -7.40
CA ARG A 721 -43.52 37.83 -6.06
C ARG A 721 -42.83 39.20 -6.09
N GLU A 722 -42.02 39.48 -7.11
CA GLU A 722 -41.44 40.81 -7.31
C GLU A 722 -42.51 41.86 -7.63
N LYS A 723 -43.48 41.54 -8.51
CA LYS A 723 -44.62 42.43 -8.80
C LYS A 723 -45.47 42.73 -7.56
N LEU A 724 -45.69 41.76 -6.68
CA LEU A 724 -46.39 41.97 -5.40
C LEU A 724 -45.60 42.89 -4.45
N LYS A 725 -44.26 42.78 -4.47
CA LYS A 725 -43.34 43.58 -3.63
C LYS A 725 -43.21 45.02 -4.12
N THR A 726 -43.27 45.25 -5.44
CA THR A 726 -43.24 46.59 -6.03
C THR A 726 -44.60 47.30 -5.92
N ALA A 727 -45.71 46.57 -6.11
CA ALA A 727 -47.07 47.11 -5.87
C ALA A 727 -47.29 47.53 -4.41
N GLY A 728 -46.80 46.76 -3.44
CA GLY A 728 -46.86 47.10 -2.01
C GLY A 728 -45.98 48.28 -1.59
N LYS A 729 -44.91 48.57 -2.34
CA LYS A 729 -44.03 49.72 -2.10
C LYS A 729 -44.54 51.01 -2.74
N SER A 730 -45.17 50.93 -3.93
CA SER A 730 -45.69 52.09 -4.64
C SER A 730 -46.92 52.73 -3.94
N LYS A 731 -47.82 51.91 -3.36
CA LYS A 731 -49.07 52.41 -2.71
C LYS A 731 -48.95 52.81 -1.23
N ARG A 732 -47.83 52.50 -0.54
CA ARG A 732 -47.59 52.99 0.84
C ARG A 732 -47.29 54.50 0.89
N ARG A 733 -46.99 55.14 -0.25
CA ARG A 733 -46.76 56.58 -0.36
C ARG A 733 -48.02 57.41 -0.63
N SER A 734 -49.17 56.82 -0.97
CA SER A 734 -50.38 57.56 -1.39
C SER A 734 -51.64 57.40 -0.53
N GLY A 735 -51.61 56.66 0.59
CA GLY A 735 -52.70 56.67 1.58
C GLY A 735 -54.06 56.09 1.16
N GLU A 736 -54.20 55.52 -0.05
CA GLU A 736 -55.42 54.80 -0.46
C GLU A 736 -55.31 53.30 -0.21
N LYS A 737 -56.34 52.73 0.43
CA LYS A 737 -56.47 51.28 0.68
C LYS A 737 -56.50 50.54 -0.66
N MET A 738 -55.70 49.48 -0.78
CA MET A 738 -55.78 48.56 -1.93
C MET A 738 -57.19 47.98 -2.04
N SER A 739 -57.72 47.86 -3.26
CA SER A 739 -58.80 46.92 -3.52
C SER A 739 -58.29 45.52 -3.16
N SER A 740 -59.00 44.86 -2.24
CA SER A 740 -58.68 43.51 -1.73
C SER A 740 -58.41 42.50 -2.86
N SER A 741 -59.07 42.69 -4.00
CA SER A 741 -59.17 41.70 -5.09
C SER A 741 -57.88 41.46 -5.88
N GLU A 742 -57.06 42.48 -6.18
CA GLU A 742 -55.87 42.29 -7.04
C GLU A 742 -54.72 41.58 -6.30
N GLY A 743 -54.54 41.90 -5.02
CA GLY A 743 -53.54 41.23 -4.18
C GLY A 743 -53.95 39.81 -3.80
N GLU A 744 -55.25 39.54 -3.70
CA GLU A 744 -55.78 38.19 -3.46
C GLU A 744 -55.71 37.31 -4.71
N ALA A 745 -55.96 37.87 -5.91
CA ALA A 745 -55.81 37.17 -7.18
C ALA A 745 -54.37 36.70 -7.42
N LEU A 746 -53.38 37.59 -7.25
CA LEU A 746 -51.95 37.23 -7.38
C LEU A 746 -51.50 36.21 -6.32
N ARG A 747 -52.08 36.25 -5.11
CA ARG A 747 -51.82 35.25 -4.07
C ARG A 747 -52.50 33.91 -4.35
N ALA A 748 -53.64 33.89 -5.03
CA ALA A 748 -54.30 32.68 -5.49
C ALA A 748 -53.49 32.01 -6.62
N GLU A 749 -53.04 32.81 -7.60
CA GLU A 749 -52.24 32.33 -8.74
C GLU A 749 -50.87 31.75 -8.31
N ILE A 750 -50.23 32.36 -7.30
CA ILE A 750 -49.02 31.78 -6.68
C ILE A 750 -49.32 30.46 -5.97
N ARG A 751 -50.49 30.31 -5.32
CA ARG A 751 -50.86 29.06 -4.63
C ARG A 751 -51.15 27.93 -5.62
N ASP A 752 -51.85 28.21 -6.71
CA ASP A 752 -52.15 27.20 -7.73
C ASP A 752 -50.88 26.71 -8.44
N LEU A 753 -49.94 27.61 -8.76
CA LEU A 753 -48.64 27.22 -9.32
C LEU A 753 -47.77 26.42 -8.32
N GLN A 754 -47.89 26.69 -7.02
CA GLN A 754 -47.22 25.90 -5.98
C GLN A 754 -47.81 24.50 -5.84
N GLU A 755 -49.13 24.36 -5.97
CA GLU A 755 -49.83 23.07 -5.92
C GLU A 755 -49.48 22.22 -7.16
N GLN A 756 -49.39 22.82 -8.35
CA GLN A 756 -48.93 22.14 -9.57
C GLN A 756 -47.48 21.63 -9.46
N ILE A 757 -46.57 22.39 -8.84
CA ILE A 757 -45.20 21.94 -8.56
C ILE A 757 -45.19 20.78 -7.54
N ARG A 758 -46.09 20.80 -6.55
CA ARG A 758 -46.20 19.71 -5.57
C ARG A 758 -46.65 18.41 -6.22
N VAL A 759 -47.67 18.46 -7.07
CA VAL A 759 -48.19 17.29 -7.80
C VAL A 759 -47.15 16.74 -8.79
N ALA A 760 -46.40 17.60 -9.47
CA ALA A 760 -45.31 17.19 -10.35
C ALA A 760 -44.15 16.51 -9.59
N LYS A 761 -43.79 17.01 -8.41
CA LYS A 761 -42.80 16.38 -7.52
C LYS A 761 -43.27 15.04 -6.96
N GLU A 762 -44.54 14.94 -6.58
CA GLU A 762 -45.11 13.67 -6.11
C GLU A 762 -45.17 12.62 -7.23
N ALA A 763 -45.33 13.05 -8.49
CA ALA A 763 -45.22 12.17 -9.66
C ALA A 763 -43.77 11.74 -9.94
N GLU A 764 -42.79 12.65 -9.85
CA GLU A 764 -41.35 12.32 -9.92
C GLU A 764 -40.93 11.35 -8.81
N ASP A 765 -41.36 11.56 -7.57
CA ASP A 765 -41.05 10.70 -6.43
C ASP A 765 -41.69 9.30 -6.56
N ARG A 766 -42.87 9.20 -7.19
CA ARG A 766 -43.50 7.91 -7.51
C ARG A 766 -42.74 7.17 -8.61
N VAL A 767 -42.21 7.88 -9.62
CA VAL A 767 -41.35 7.30 -10.66
C VAL A 767 -39.99 6.88 -10.08
N LEU A 768 -39.38 7.68 -9.19
CA LEU A 768 -38.14 7.32 -8.50
C LEU A 768 -38.30 6.10 -7.58
N LYS A 769 -39.45 5.96 -6.90
CA LYS A 769 -39.78 4.78 -6.09
C LYS A 769 -40.06 3.54 -6.93
N ALA A 770 -40.57 3.69 -8.16
CA ALA A 770 -40.77 2.58 -9.07
C ALA A 770 -39.45 2.07 -9.70
N VAL A 771 -38.45 2.95 -9.86
CA VAL A 771 -37.12 2.62 -10.44
C VAL A 771 -36.16 2.03 -9.41
N THR A 772 -36.44 2.13 -8.10
CA THR A 772 -35.56 1.65 -7.02
C THR A 772 -36.06 0.37 -6.31
N GLY A 773 -36.78 -0.49 -7.04
CA GLY A 773 -37.21 -1.79 -6.55
C GLY A 773 -36.19 -2.91 -6.76
N THR A 774 -35.64 -3.44 -5.67
CA THR A 774 -34.80 -4.66 -5.51
C THR A 774 -33.27 -4.54 -5.61
N ARG A 775 -32.65 -3.88 -4.63
CA ARG A 775 -31.31 -4.26 -4.15
C ARG A 775 -31.30 -4.19 -2.63
N THR A 776 -31.17 -5.34 -1.97
CA THR A 776 -31.15 -5.41 -0.51
C THR A 776 -29.84 -4.83 0.02
N ALA A 777 -29.92 -4.10 1.14
CA ALA A 777 -28.77 -3.47 1.80
C ALA A 777 -27.60 -4.43 2.07
N ALA A 778 -27.89 -5.73 2.24
CA ALA A 778 -26.89 -6.79 2.42
C ALA A 778 -25.98 -7.01 1.19
N GLN A 779 -26.50 -6.85 -0.04
CA GLN A 779 -25.69 -7.00 -1.26
C GLN A 779 -24.80 -5.78 -1.49
N ALA A 780 -25.28 -4.58 -1.14
CA ALA A 780 -24.50 -3.35 -1.22
C ALA A 780 -23.36 -3.32 -0.19
N GLU A 781 -23.55 -3.90 0.99
CA GLU A 781 -22.48 -4.10 1.98
C GLU A 781 -21.46 -5.14 1.54
N GLN A 782 -21.88 -6.24 0.91
CA GLN A 782 -20.97 -7.24 0.35
C GLN A 782 -20.10 -6.67 -0.78
N GLU A 783 -20.68 -5.87 -1.67
CA GLU A 783 -19.95 -5.19 -2.74
C GLU A 783 -19.02 -4.09 -2.20
N ARG A 784 -19.46 -3.33 -1.17
CA ARG A 784 -18.58 -2.36 -0.48
C ARG A 784 -17.39 -3.03 0.20
N ALA A 785 -17.59 -4.17 0.85
CA ALA A 785 -16.52 -4.94 1.47
C ALA A 785 -15.54 -5.50 0.41
N ALA A 786 -16.05 -5.98 -0.71
CA ALA A 786 -15.24 -6.47 -1.83
C ALA A 786 -14.41 -5.34 -2.48
N LEU A 787 -15.02 -4.17 -2.70
CA LEU A 787 -14.33 -2.99 -3.24
C LEU A 787 -13.29 -2.42 -2.25
N SER A 788 -13.59 -2.42 -0.95
CA SER A 788 -12.63 -2.03 0.08
C SER A 788 -11.41 -2.95 0.13
N MET A 789 -11.60 -4.27 0.01
CA MET A 789 -10.49 -5.22 -0.10
C MET A 789 -9.65 -5.02 -1.37
N GLN A 790 -10.29 -4.68 -2.49
CA GLN A 790 -9.58 -4.39 -3.75
C GLN A 790 -8.76 -3.10 -3.65
N CYS A 791 -9.31 -2.05 -3.02
CA CYS A 791 -8.56 -0.81 -2.75
C CYS A 791 -7.37 -1.06 -1.82
N ALA A 792 -7.53 -1.82 -0.74
CA ALA A 792 -6.42 -2.15 0.18
C ALA A 792 -5.29 -2.95 -0.51
N ARG A 793 -5.64 -3.86 -1.43
CA ARG A 793 -4.66 -4.60 -2.24
C ARG A 793 -3.94 -3.70 -3.24
N ALA A 794 -4.65 -2.79 -3.88
CA ALA A 794 -4.05 -1.82 -4.79
C ALA A 794 -3.08 -0.87 -4.04
N GLU A 795 -3.45 -0.40 -2.86
CA GLU A 795 -2.58 0.44 -2.02
C GLU A 795 -1.31 -0.30 -1.56
N ALA A 796 -1.41 -1.59 -1.20
CA ALA A 796 -0.26 -2.42 -0.86
C ALA A 796 0.70 -2.60 -2.04
N GLN A 797 0.17 -2.79 -3.25
CA GLN A 797 0.97 -2.90 -4.48
C GLN A 797 1.66 -1.58 -4.84
N VAL A 798 0.97 -0.45 -4.67
CA VAL A 798 1.56 0.89 -4.88
C VAL A 798 2.70 1.15 -3.89
N ARG A 799 2.55 0.77 -2.61
CA ARG A 799 3.63 0.90 -1.61
C ARG A 799 4.85 0.05 -1.94
N GLN A 800 4.65 -1.18 -2.43
CA GLN A 800 5.75 -2.05 -2.87
C GLN A 800 6.50 -1.46 -4.08
N LEU A 801 5.76 -0.89 -5.03
CA LEU A 801 6.36 -0.20 -6.19
C LEU A 801 7.12 1.07 -5.79
N GLN A 802 6.59 1.86 -4.86
CA GLN A 802 7.29 3.04 -4.34
C GLN A 802 8.61 2.67 -3.63
N ALA A 803 8.61 1.60 -2.83
CA ALA A 803 9.83 1.09 -2.19
C ALA A 803 10.87 0.58 -3.21
N TYR A 804 10.41 -0.08 -4.28
CA TYR A 804 11.29 -0.54 -5.37
C TYR A 804 11.91 0.63 -6.15
N ILE A 805 11.12 1.65 -6.49
CA ILE A 805 11.59 2.85 -7.19
C ILE A 805 12.61 3.60 -6.34
N GLN A 806 12.38 3.77 -5.03
CA GLN A 806 13.34 4.41 -4.13
C GLN A 806 14.68 3.67 -4.09
N LYS A 807 14.65 2.33 -4.11
CA LYS A 807 15.86 1.50 -4.14
C LYS A 807 16.64 1.64 -5.45
N GLN A 808 15.93 1.73 -6.59
CA GLN A 808 16.52 1.96 -7.92
C GLN A 808 17.11 3.36 -8.06
N VAL A 809 16.41 4.40 -7.60
CA VAL A 809 16.93 5.79 -7.59
C VAL A 809 18.21 5.88 -6.76
N ALA A 810 18.26 5.23 -5.60
CA ALA A 810 19.47 5.18 -4.78
C ALA A 810 20.64 4.44 -5.45
N ALA A 811 20.37 3.43 -6.29
CA ALA A 811 21.39 2.74 -7.07
C ALA A 811 21.93 3.62 -8.21
N PHE A 812 21.05 4.30 -8.95
CA PHE A 812 21.45 5.24 -10.02
C PHE A 812 22.22 6.45 -9.49
N ASP A 813 21.88 6.96 -8.30
CA ASP A 813 22.67 8.03 -7.69
C ASP A 813 24.10 7.59 -7.33
N LYS A 814 24.29 6.32 -6.92
CA LYS A 814 25.62 5.75 -6.70
C LYS A 814 26.42 5.60 -8.00
N GLU A 815 25.79 5.11 -9.08
CA GLU A 815 26.44 5.02 -10.39
C GLU A 815 26.79 6.40 -10.96
N ARG A 816 25.90 7.39 -10.77
CA ARG A 816 26.18 8.77 -11.17
C ARG A 816 27.36 9.36 -10.39
N GLN A 817 27.50 9.04 -9.11
CA GLN A 817 28.67 9.45 -8.30
C GLN A 817 29.96 8.76 -8.79
N HIS A 818 29.89 7.47 -9.13
CA HIS A 818 31.02 6.72 -9.68
C HIS A 818 31.48 7.29 -11.04
N LEU A 819 30.55 7.56 -11.95
CA LEU A 819 30.86 8.17 -13.25
C LEU A 819 31.45 9.58 -13.10
N LYS A 820 30.95 10.36 -12.13
CA LYS A 820 31.55 11.66 -11.80
C LYS A 820 32.99 11.52 -11.32
N GLN A 821 33.29 10.53 -10.49
CA GLN A 821 34.66 10.23 -10.04
C GLN A 821 35.57 9.86 -11.22
N GLN A 822 35.11 8.99 -12.12
CA GLN A 822 35.88 8.62 -13.31
C GLN A 822 36.13 9.81 -14.24
N ILE A 823 35.15 10.70 -14.42
CA ILE A 823 35.34 11.93 -15.20
C ILE A 823 36.36 12.85 -14.53
N THR A 824 36.34 12.97 -13.20
CA THR A 824 37.34 13.78 -12.49
C THR A 824 38.75 13.18 -12.59
N GLU A 825 38.87 11.85 -12.53
CA GLU A 825 40.14 11.14 -12.71
C GLU A 825 40.67 11.27 -14.14
N MET A 826 39.80 11.15 -15.15
CA MET A 826 40.16 11.39 -16.55
C MET A 826 40.57 12.83 -16.81
N LYS A 827 39.90 13.80 -16.19
CA LYS A 827 40.31 15.22 -16.29
C LYS A 827 41.66 15.46 -15.64
N ALA A 828 41.89 14.90 -14.46
CA ALA A 828 43.19 14.98 -13.79
C ALA A 828 44.31 14.30 -14.61
N ALA A 829 44.02 13.18 -15.26
CA ALA A 829 44.97 12.50 -16.14
C ALA A 829 45.26 13.30 -17.43
N ALA A 830 44.25 13.97 -17.99
CA ALA A 830 44.41 14.84 -19.16
C ALA A 830 45.20 16.12 -18.81
N GLU A 831 44.97 16.69 -17.62
CA GLU A 831 45.72 17.84 -17.10
C GLU A 831 47.18 17.48 -16.76
N ALA A 832 47.45 16.23 -16.36
CA ALA A 832 48.82 15.75 -16.13
C ALA A 832 49.58 15.36 -17.42
N ALA A 833 48.86 15.16 -18.53
CA ALA A 833 49.44 14.87 -19.85
C ALA A 833 49.67 16.14 -20.70
N SER A 834 49.06 17.26 -20.30
CA SER A 834 49.37 18.63 -20.76
C SER A 834 50.53 19.21 -19.97
#